data_AF-A0AAW0IE46-F1
#
_entry.id   AF-A0AAW0IE46-F1
#
_cell.length_a   1.000
_cell.length_b   1.000
_cell.length_c   1.000
_cell.angle_alpha   90.00
_cell.angle_beta   90.00
_cell.angle_gamma   90.00
#
_symmetry.space_group_name_H-M   'P 1'
#
loop_
_entity.id
_entity.type
_entity.pdbx_description
1 polymer ?
#
loop_
_entity_poly.entity_id
_entity_poly.type
_entity_poly.pdbx_seq_one_letter_code
_entity_poly.pdbx_strand_id
1 'polypeptide(L)'
;LAKALPVPSEILEEKNAKIVESYLQKFYHLPSNQYRSARRSSAMVVEKLKEMQRFFGLTETGEADAATLEMMGKPRCGVPDSGDFMLTPGSPKWAHTNLTYRIINQTPQLSEAAVKAAIKRAFQLWSVASPLTFTEISKGEADINIAFVSRDHGDNSPFDGPNGVLAHAFQPGQDIGGDAHFDSEETWTLDFRNYNLFLVAAHEFGHSLGLAHSTDPGALMYPNYAYSDPSTYSLPQDDINGIQTLYGLSNSPIQPTGPSTPTACDPRLRFDAATTLRGEIYFFKDRYFWRRHPQLRKVDLNFISLFWPFLPSGIQAAYEDFDRDLVFLFKGRQYWAVRGYDIQQGYPRDISNYGFPSSIRAIDAAVSYEEKTYFFINNQCWRYDNRRGAMDPGYPRSIASAFPGINCRVDAVFLQDSFFLFFSGPKYFAFNLVTHKAYLNQFYSLEIEGSHLVQSKNRSLLDSKLREMQAFFGLTVTGELDSDTLEIMKMPRCGVPDVGQYGYTLPGWRKHNLTYRIMNYTPDMRRADVDEAIQKALEVWSKVTPLVFTKISKGVADIMIAFRTGVHGWCPRHFDGPLGVLGHAFPPGLGLGGDTHFDEDENWTAKDGEGFNLFLVAAHEFGHSLGLSHSNDQTALMFPNYVSLDPSKYPLSQDDIDGIQSIYGSPPKIPTKPKGPTEPHACADPGLAMDAITTFRREVMFFKGRHLWRTYFDIADVEFESIASFWPSLPADLQAAYESPRDQILVFKDENFWVIRGYAVLPDYPKSIHTLGFPRRVKKIDAAVCDHDTRKTFFFVGIWCWRYDEMAQVMDRGFPQRIVKYFPGIGIRVDAVFQHNDFFYFFRGSRQFEYDIKAKNITRVMRTNSWFRCREPISSSSGADIKEAAHSGGTVTPHQRSVNLFLFSAVH
;
A
#
# COMPACT_ATOMS: atom_id res chain seq x y z
N LEU A 1 14.23 39.08 -29.74
CA LEU A 1 13.08 39.89 -29.27
C LEU A 1 12.42 40.57 -30.46
N ALA A 2 11.56 39.85 -31.19
CA ALA A 2 10.53 40.46 -32.02
C ALA A 2 9.20 40.12 -31.32
N LYS A 3 8.67 41.07 -30.55
CA LYS A 3 7.36 40.93 -29.91
C LYS A 3 6.32 41.04 -31.01
N ALA A 4 5.71 39.92 -31.40
CA ALA A 4 4.44 39.95 -32.11
C ALA A 4 3.40 40.58 -31.15
N LEU A 5 2.78 41.67 -31.60
CA LEU A 5 1.66 42.31 -30.89
C LEU A 5 0.47 41.32 -30.82
N PRO A 6 -0.29 41.27 -29.71
CA PRO A 6 -1.53 40.49 -29.66
C PRO A 6 -2.53 41.04 -30.68
N VAL A 7 -3.14 40.15 -31.46
CA VAL A 7 -4.24 40.49 -32.37
C VAL A 7 -5.43 40.97 -31.52
N PRO A 8 -6.09 42.10 -31.85
CA PRO A 8 -7.28 42.58 -31.15
C PRO A 8 -8.39 41.52 -31.07
N SER A 9 -9.06 41.39 -29.91
CA SER A 9 -10.10 40.39 -29.62
C SER A 9 -11.24 40.39 -30.65
N GLU A 10 -11.68 41.56 -31.11
CA GLU A 10 -12.77 41.71 -32.10
C GLU A 10 -12.42 41.11 -33.47
N ILE A 11 -11.15 41.19 -33.88
CA ILE A 11 -10.68 40.64 -35.16
C ILE A 11 -10.61 39.10 -35.10
N LEU A 12 -10.28 38.56 -33.92
CA LEU A 12 -10.24 37.11 -33.70
C LEU A 12 -11.64 36.50 -33.69
N GLU A 13 -12.61 37.17 -33.09
CA GLU A 13 -14.02 36.74 -33.09
C GLU A 13 -14.62 36.74 -34.50
N GLU A 14 -14.38 37.77 -35.31
CA GLU A 14 -14.88 37.83 -36.69
C GLU A 14 -14.24 36.75 -37.57
N LYS A 15 -12.95 36.45 -37.37
CA LYS A 15 -12.25 35.39 -38.09
C LYS A 15 -12.79 34.01 -37.72
N ASN A 16 -13.03 33.75 -36.43
CA ASN A 16 -13.58 32.49 -35.95
C ASN A 16 -15.00 32.27 -36.46
N ALA A 17 -15.83 33.32 -36.51
CA ALA A 17 -17.18 33.24 -37.05
C ALA A 17 -17.20 32.82 -38.54
N LYS A 18 -16.28 33.37 -39.36
CA LYS A 18 -16.14 32.99 -40.78
C LYS A 18 -15.70 31.55 -40.97
N ILE A 19 -14.78 31.05 -40.14
CA ILE A 19 -14.34 29.65 -40.16
C ILE A 19 -15.53 28.72 -39.90
N VAL A 20 -16.29 29.01 -38.84
CA VAL A 20 -17.47 28.23 -38.45
C VAL A 20 -18.53 28.22 -39.54
N GLU A 21 -18.86 29.40 -40.10
CA GLU A 21 -19.87 29.50 -41.15
C GLU A 21 -19.44 28.72 -42.41
N SER A 22 -18.19 28.88 -42.87
CA SER A 22 -17.65 28.16 -44.02
C SER A 22 -17.64 26.64 -43.80
N TYR A 23 -17.25 26.20 -42.61
CA TYR A 23 -17.21 24.77 -42.27
C TYR A 23 -18.62 24.15 -42.26
N LEU A 24 -19.58 24.81 -41.63
CA LEU A 24 -20.96 24.32 -41.56
C LEU A 24 -21.67 24.38 -42.92
N GLN A 25 -21.33 25.35 -43.78
CA GLN A 25 -21.81 25.39 -45.16
C GLN A 25 -21.32 24.18 -45.95
N LYS A 26 -20.02 23.86 -45.83
CA LYS A 26 -19.37 22.79 -46.58
C LYS A 26 -19.79 21.39 -46.11
N PHE A 27 -19.82 21.15 -44.80
CA PHE A 27 -19.96 19.78 -44.25
C PHE A 27 -21.30 19.48 -43.57
N TYR A 28 -22.09 20.50 -43.23
CA TYR A 28 -23.35 20.34 -42.49
C TYR A 28 -24.56 20.99 -43.20
N HIS A 29 -24.41 21.35 -44.48
CA HIS A 29 -25.45 21.94 -45.31
C HIS A 29 -26.11 23.20 -44.72
N LEU A 30 -25.32 24.06 -44.07
CA LEU A 30 -25.81 25.38 -43.66
C LEU A 30 -26.17 26.19 -44.93
N PRO A 31 -27.44 26.65 -45.11
CA PRO A 31 -27.83 27.41 -46.29
C PRO A 31 -27.08 28.74 -46.40
N SER A 32 -26.58 29.08 -47.60
CA SER A 32 -25.96 30.37 -47.85
C SER A 32 -26.93 31.52 -47.59
N ASN A 33 -26.49 32.50 -46.80
CA ASN A 33 -27.28 33.55 -46.15
C ASN A 33 -27.89 34.62 -47.08
N GLN A 34 -28.10 34.35 -48.39
CA GLN A 34 -28.45 35.41 -49.34
C GLN A 34 -29.80 36.12 -49.08
N TYR A 35 -30.72 35.58 -48.26
CA TYR A 35 -32.07 36.17 -48.08
C TYR A 35 -32.73 36.05 -46.67
N ARG A 36 -31.99 35.87 -45.56
CA ARG A 36 -32.61 35.67 -44.22
C ARG A 36 -32.19 36.70 -43.16
N SER A 37 -33.10 37.03 -42.24
CA SER A 37 -32.86 37.95 -41.14
C SER A 37 -31.75 37.44 -40.19
N ALA A 38 -30.89 38.35 -39.73
CA ALA A 38 -29.70 38.03 -38.91
C ALA A 38 -30.01 37.13 -37.69
N ARG A 39 -31.17 37.31 -37.05
CA ARG A 39 -31.61 36.52 -35.89
C ARG A 39 -31.97 35.06 -36.20
N ARG A 40 -32.51 34.79 -37.41
CA ARG A 40 -32.80 33.40 -37.86
C ARG A 40 -31.54 32.69 -38.36
N SER A 41 -30.61 33.43 -38.95
CA SER A 41 -29.30 32.93 -39.39
C SER A 41 -28.47 32.46 -38.19
N SER A 42 -28.36 33.28 -37.14
CA SER A 42 -27.63 32.94 -35.91
C SER A 42 -28.17 31.68 -35.22
N ALA A 43 -29.50 31.51 -35.12
CA ALA A 43 -30.09 30.31 -34.52
C ALA A 43 -29.78 29.03 -35.32
N MET A 44 -29.69 29.11 -36.65
CA MET A 44 -29.40 27.97 -37.50
C MET A 44 -27.93 27.56 -37.41
N VAL A 45 -27.02 28.52 -37.31
CA VAL A 45 -25.58 28.27 -37.06
C VAL A 45 -25.42 27.52 -35.74
N VAL A 46 -26.09 27.95 -34.67
CA VAL A 46 -26.02 27.29 -33.35
C VAL A 46 -26.49 25.83 -33.43
N GLU A 47 -27.60 25.55 -34.10
CA GLU A 47 -28.10 24.17 -34.22
C GLU A 47 -27.21 23.29 -35.09
N LYS A 48 -26.69 23.81 -36.21
CA LYS A 48 -25.71 23.07 -37.04
C LYS A 48 -24.38 22.87 -36.33
N LEU A 49 -23.98 23.80 -35.48
CA LEU A 49 -22.79 23.66 -34.66
C LEU A 49 -22.97 22.59 -33.58
N LYS A 50 -24.15 22.50 -32.95
CA LYS A 50 -24.47 21.37 -32.05
C LYS A 50 -24.49 20.03 -32.76
N GLU A 51 -25.01 19.98 -33.99
CA GLU A 51 -24.99 18.77 -34.83
C GLU A 51 -23.54 18.32 -35.10
N MET A 52 -22.66 19.26 -35.44
CA MET A 52 -21.23 19.02 -35.60
C MET A 52 -20.58 18.56 -34.29
N GLN A 53 -20.81 19.28 -33.20
CA GLN A 53 -20.27 18.92 -31.89
C GLN A 53 -20.71 17.51 -31.47
N ARG A 54 -21.97 17.15 -31.71
CA ARG A 54 -22.48 15.80 -31.44
C ARG A 54 -21.78 14.74 -32.30
N PHE A 55 -21.60 15.00 -33.59
CA PHE A 55 -20.93 14.09 -34.51
C PHE A 55 -19.50 13.78 -34.05
N PHE A 56 -18.75 14.80 -33.65
CA PHE A 56 -17.37 14.69 -33.18
C PHE A 56 -17.25 14.37 -31.68
N GLY A 57 -18.35 14.12 -30.96
CA GLY A 57 -18.34 13.80 -29.53
C GLY A 57 -17.91 14.96 -28.61
N LEU A 58 -17.96 16.20 -29.09
CA LEU A 58 -17.66 17.42 -28.35
C LEU A 58 -18.82 17.83 -27.42
N THR A 59 -18.59 18.85 -26.58
CA THR A 59 -19.66 19.46 -25.80
C THR A 59 -20.64 20.17 -26.72
N GLU A 60 -21.92 19.79 -26.71
CA GLU A 60 -22.99 20.42 -27.50
C GLU A 60 -23.39 21.81 -26.94
N THR A 61 -22.47 22.76 -26.92
CA THR A 61 -22.71 24.14 -26.48
C THR A 61 -23.43 24.96 -27.54
N GLY A 62 -23.21 24.64 -28.82
CA GLY A 62 -23.56 25.53 -29.92
C GLY A 62 -22.70 26.79 -29.99
N GLU A 63 -21.57 26.80 -29.28
CA GLU A 63 -20.57 27.86 -29.27
C GLU A 63 -19.25 27.35 -29.87
N ALA A 64 -18.54 28.22 -30.60
CA ALA A 64 -17.26 27.90 -31.23
C ALA A 64 -16.11 27.99 -30.21
N ASP A 65 -16.14 27.08 -29.23
CA ASP A 65 -15.07 26.97 -28.24
C ASP A 65 -13.74 26.49 -28.86
N ALA A 66 -12.66 26.56 -28.09
CA ALA A 66 -11.32 26.22 -28.57
C ALA A 66 -11.22 24.80 -29.14
N ALA A 67 -11.91 23.82 -28.51
CA ALA A 67 -11.93 22.44 -28.98
C ALA A 67 -12.70 22.29 -30.31
N THR A 68 -13.81 23.02 -30.46
CA THR A 68 -14.59 23.07 -31.71
C THR A 68 -13.76 23.65 -32.85
N LEU A 69 -13.08 24.78 -32.62
CA LEU A 69 -12.21 25.41 -33.62
C LEU A 69 -10.99 24.56 -33.97
N GLU A 70 -10.40 23.88 -32.98
CA GLU A 70 -9.30 22.93 -33.22
C GLU A 70 -9.79 21.77 -34.10
N MET A 71 -10.97 21.21 -33.82
CA MET A 71 -11.54 20.13 -34.62
C MET A 71 -11.82 20.56 -36.07
N MET A 72 -12.35 21.76 -36.26
CA MET A 72 -12.61 22.33 -37.60
C MET A 72 -11.33 22.61 -38.40
N GLY A 73 -10.21 22.82 -37.72
CA GLY A 73 -8.91 23.06 -38.34
C GLY A 73 -8.15 21.80 -38.74
N LYS A 74 -8.67 20.60 -38.47
CA LYS A 74 -8.01 19.33 -38.81
C LYS A 74 -8.18 19.02 -40.30
N PRO A 75 -7.14 18.52 -40.98
CA PRO A 75 -7.23 18.05 -42.35
C PRO A 75 -8.19 16.85 -42.44
N ARG A 76 -9.01 16.81 -43.49
CA ARG A 76 -10.15 15.88 -43.56
C ARG A 76 -10.59 15.52 -44.98
N CYS A 77 -11.52 14.58 -45.08
CA CYS A 77 -12.27 14.30 -46.31
C CYS A 77 -13.23 15.45 -46.65
N GLY A 78 -13.41 15.70 -47.96
CA GLY A 78 -14.27 16.75 -48.52
C GLY A 78 -15.77 16.42 -48.50
N VAL A 79 -16.14 15.16 -48.25
CA VAL A 79 -17.54 14.71 -48.21
C VAL A 79 -18.26 15.28 -46.98
N PRO A 80 -19.54 15.72 -47.09
CA PRO A 80 -20.32 16.21 -45.95
C PRO A 80 -20.57 15.15 -44.86
N ASP A 81 -20.62 15.58 -43.60
CA ASP A 81 -20.86 14.71 -42.43
C ASP A 81 -22.35 14.48 -42.13
N SER A 82 -23.24 15.29 -42.71
CA SER A 82 -24.67 15.20 -42.49
C SER A 82 -25.50 15.49 -43.74
N GLY A 83 -26.78 15.10 -43.76
CA GLY A 83 -27.71 15.33 -44.89
C GLY A 83 -27.98 14.09 -45.74
N ASP A 84 -28.43 14.28 -46.98
CA ASP A 84 -28.83 13.19 -47.92
C ASP A 84 -27.68 12.20 -48.25
N PHE A 85 -26.44 12.51 -47.88
CA PHE A 85 -25.29 11.60 -47.92
C PHE A 85 -25.28 10.55 -46.79
N MET A 86 -25.94 10.82 -45.66
CA MET A 86 -26.10 9.85 -44.55
C MET A 86 -27.23 8.85 -44.82
N LEU A 87 -28.24 9.27 -45.59
CA LEU A 87 -29.49 8.55 -45.85
C LEU A 87 -30.07 9.02 -47.20
N THR A 88 -29.47 8.62 -48.32
CA THR A 88 -30.31 8.47 -49.52
C THR A 88 -31.24 7.28 -49.26
N PRO A 89 -32.56 7.40 -49.47
CA PRO A 89 -33.44 6.25 -49.41
C PRO A 89 -32.95 5.17 -50.39
N GLY A 90 -32.36 4.09 -49.88
CA GLY A 90 -31.95 2.94 -50.70
C GLY A 90 -30.59 2.30 -50.40
N SER A 91 -29.72 2.90 -49.57
CA SER A 91 -28.35 2.38 -49.31
C SER A 91 -27.55 2.20 -50.60
N PRO A 92 -27.05 3.29 -51.23
CA PRO A 92 -26.41 3.22 -52.54
C PRO A 92 -25.25 2.24 -52.48
N LYS A 93 -25.40 1.16 -53.24
CA LYS A 93 -24.41 0.09 -53.35
C LYS A 93 -24.33 -0.34 -54.80
N TRP A 94 -23.17 -0.83 -55.21
CA TRP A 94 -23.03 -1.41 -56.52
C TRP A 94 -23.91 -2.65 -56.68
N ALA A 95 -24.54 -2.78 -57.86
CA ALA A 95 -25.39 -3.92 -58.18
C ALA A 95 -24.57 -5.22 -58.34
N HIS A 96 -23.30 -5.09 -58.71
CA HIS A 96 -22.33 -6.17 -58.90
C HIS A 96 -21.18 -6.05 -57.90
N THR A 97 -20.51 -7.17 -57.63
CA THR A 97 -19.39 -7.23 -56.67
C THR A 97 -18.01 -7.22 -57.33
N ASN A 98 -17.93 -7.43 -58.65
CA ASN A 98 -16.67 -7.35 -59.39
C ASN A 98 -16.50 -5.97 -60.01
N LEU A 99 -15.92 -5.05 -59.24
CA LEU A 99 -15.75 -3.66 -59.61
C LEU A 99 -14.43 -3.44 -60.36
N THR A 100 -14.47 -2.48 -61.28
CA THR A 100 -13.31 -2.03 -62.06
C THR A 100 -12.89 -0.64 -61.60
N TYR A 101 -11.58 -0.39 -61.55
CA TYR A 101 -11.06 0.93 -61.26
C TYR A 101 -10.00 1.36 -62.28
N ARG A 102 -9.87 2.67 -62.47
CA ARG A 102 -8.89 3.25 -63.38
C ARG A 102 -8.23 4.48 -62.77
N ILE A 103 -6.90 4.51 -62.84
CA ILE A 103 -6.10 5.67 -62.43
C ILE A 103 -5.95 6.58 -63.66
N ILE A 104 -6.58 7.75 -63.62
CA ILE A 104 -6.63 8.71 -64.74
C ILE A 104 -5.31 9.47 -64.86
N ASN A 105 -4.80 9.98 -63.75
CA ASN A 105 -3.52 10.66 -63.63
C ASN A 105 -2.91 10.37 -62.25
N GLN A 106 -1.69 10.86 -62.00
CA GLN A 106 -0.94 10.53 -60.79
C GLN A 106 -0.22 11.75 -60.23
N THR A 107 0.01 11.75 -58.91
CA THR A 107 0.83 12.76 -58.26
C THR A 107 2.29 12.65 -58.70
N PRO A 108 2.97 13.77 -59.03
CA PRO A 108 4.39 13.76 -59.39
C PRO A 108 5.31 13.48 -58.19
N GLN A 109 4.77 13.47 -56.96
CA GLN A 109 5.53 13.34 -55.72
C GLN A 109 5.90 11.89 -55.39
N LEU A 110 5.19 10.92 -55.98
CA LEU A 110 5.40 9.49 -55.78
C LEU A 110 5.62 8.80 -57.14
N SER A 111 6.41 7.73 -57.16
CA SER A 111 6.57 6.92 -58.38
C SER A 111 5.26 6.25 -58.78
N GLU A 112 5.04 6.04 -60.07
CA GLU A 112 3.85 5.37 -60.59
C GLU A 112 3.59 4.00 -59.94
N ALA A 113 4.66 3.20 -59.77
CA ALA A 113 4.57 1.90 -59.11
C ALA A 113 4.12 2.01 -57.65
N ALA A 114 4.56 3.05 -56.94
CA ALA A 114 4.16 3.30 -55.57
C ALA A 114 2.69 3.73 -55.44
N VAL A 115 2.22 4.62 -56.33
CA VAL A 115 0.81 5.03 -56.39
C VAL A 115 -0.06 3.80 -56.66
N LYS A 116 0.25 3.02 -57.71
CA LYS A 116 -0.48 1.79 -58.04
C LYS A 116 -0.50 0.79 -56.88
N ALA A 117 0.63 0.61 -56.19
CA ALA A 117 0.71 -0.27 -55.02
C ALA A 117 -0.17 0.22 -53.86
N ALA A 118 -0.16 1.52 -53.56
CA ALA A 118 -0.99 2.10 -52.50
C ALA A 118 -2.49 1.97 -52.79
N ILE A 119 -2.91 2.32 -54.02
CA ILE A 119 -4.31 2.23 -54.47
C ILE A 119 -4.79 0.77 -54.47
N LYS A 120 -4.01 -0.15 -55.04
CA LYS A 120 -4.34 -1.58 -55.02
C LYS A 120 -4.50 -2.09 -53.60
N ARG A 121 -3.62 -1.68 -52.69
CA ARG A 121 -3.67 -2.07 -51.29
C ARG A 121 -4.90 -1.50 -50.57
N ALA A 122 -5.30 -0.27 -50.88
CA ALA A 122 -6.51 0.34 -50.33
C ALA A 122 -7.77 -0.45 -50.71
N PHE A 123 -7.93 -0.85 -51.97
CA PHE A 123 -9.01 -1.76 -52.38
C PHE A 123 -8.94 -3.14 -51.73
N GLN A 124 -7.73 -3.66 -51.51
CA GLN A 124 -7.55 -4.95 -50.84
C GLN A 124 -8.15 -4.96 -49.43
N LEU A 125 -8.05 -3.88 -48.66
CA LEU A 125 -8.66 -3.78 -47.32
C LEU A 125 -10.16 -4.09 -47.36
N TRP A 126 -10.88 -3.49 -48.30
CA TRP A 126 -12.32 -3.69 -48.45
C TRP A 126 -12.67 -5.09 -48.99
N SER A 127 -11.87 -5.64 -49.91
CA SER A 127 -12.07 -7.00 -50.43
C SER A 127 -11.84 -8.09 -49.39
N VAL A 128 -11.01 -7.85 -48.36
CA VAL A 128 -10.79 -8.82 -47.28
C VAL A 128 -12.04 -8.96 -46.40
N ALA A 129 -12.80 -7.88 -46.22
CA ALA A 129 -13.96 -7.84 -45.34
C ALA A 129 -15.30 -8.12 -46.05
N SER A 130 -15.32 -8.23 -47.38
CA SER A 130 -16.54 -8.31 -48.19
C SER A 130 -16.37 -9.29 -49.37
N PRO A 131 -17.43 -9.62 -50.15
CA PRO A 131 -17.29 -10.41 -51.36
C PRO A 131 -16.82 -9.61 -52.59
N LEU A 132 -16.44 -8.34 -52.40
CA LEU A 132 -16.02 -7.45 -53.49
C LEU A 132 -14.66 -7.86 -54.08
N THR A 133 -14.54 -7.74 -55.40
CA THR A 133 -13.26 -7.89 -56.12
C THR A 133 -12.99 -6.65 -56.96
N PHE A 134 -11.72 -6.27 -57.08
CA PHE A 134 -11.32 -5.04 -57.77
C PHE A 134 -10.32 -5.35 -58.87
N THR A 135 -10.61 -4.87 -60.08
CA THR A 135 -9.76 -5.07 -61.26
C THR A 135 -9.34 -3.72 -61.85
N GLU A 136 -8.03 -3.47 -61.94
CA GLU A 136 -7.50 -2.29 -62.62
C GLU A 136 -7.67 -2.43 -64.14
N ILE A 137 -8.25 -1.41 -64.78
CA ILE A 137 -8.33 -1.33 -66.24
C ILE A 137 -7.53 -0.12 -66.76
N SER A 138 -6.95 -0.26 -67.96
CA SER A 138 -6.12 0.79 -68.58
C SER A 138 -6.87 1.62 -69.63
N LYS A 139 -8.00 1.11 -70.15
CA LYS A 139 -8.83 1.74 -71.18
C LYS A 139 -10.30 1.39 -70.96
N GLY A 140 -11.19 2.28 -71.39
CA GLY A 140 -12.64 2.15 -71.18
C GLY A 140 -13.14 2.94 -69.97
N GLU A 141 -14.45 2.86 -69.75
CA GLU A 141 -15.15 3.36 -68.55
C GLU A 141 -14.96 2.36 -67.41
N ALA A 142 -14.52 2.83 -66.24
CA ALA A 142 -14.43 2.03 -65.02
C ALA A 142 -15.60 2.35 -64.09
N ASP A 143 -15.89 1.48 -63.13
CA ASP A 143 -16.86 1.79 -62.06
C ASP A 143 -16.31 2.90 -61.13
N ILE A 144 -14.99 2.98 -60.96
CA ILE A 144 -14.32 3.96 -60.09
C ILE A 144 -13.12 4.58 -60.81
N ASN A 145 -13.21 5.85 -61.19
CA ASN A 145 -12.08 6.62 -61.69
C ASN A 145 -11.36 7.34 -60.55
N ILE A 146 -10.03 7.32 -60.60
CA ILE A 146 -9.15 7.91 -59.60
C ILE A 146 -8.33 9.01 -60.24
N ALA A 147 -8.45 10.23 -59.73
CA ALA A 147 -7.74 11.38 -60.27
C ALA A 147 -7.11 12.26 -59.18
N PHE A 148 -5.94 12.83 -59.50
CA PHE A 148 -5.27 13.88 -58.72
C PHE A 148 -5.51 15.21 -59.42
N VAL A 149 -6.26 16.11 -58.78
CA VAL A 149 -6.75 17.36 -59.37
C VAL A 149 -6.54 18.50 -58.37
N SER A 150 -6.68 19.76 -58.78
CA SER A 150 -6.49 20.91 -57.89
C SER A 150 -7.63 21.89 -58.04
N ARG A 151 -7.98 22.56 -56.94
CA ARG A 151 -8.98 23.63 -56.88
C ARG A 151 -10.29 23.22 -57.56
N ASP A 152 -10.86 24.07 -58.40
CA ASP A 152 -12.01 23.73 -59.22
C ASP A 152 -11.61 22.78 -60.35
N HIS A 153 -12.29 21.63 -60.40
CA HIS A 153 -12.01 20.54 -61.33
C HIS A 153 -13.29 19.98 -61.98
N GLY A 154 -14.38 20.78 -61.98
CA GLY A 154 -15.55 20.52 -62.82
C GLY A 154 -16.61 19.58 -62.23
N ASP A 155 -16.50 19.19 -60.96
CA ASP A 155 -17.45 18.32 -60.24
C ASP A 155 -18.26 19.06 -59.15
N ASN A 156 -18.15 20.40 -59.09
CA ASN A 156 -18.73 21.29 -58.08
C ASN A 156 -18.22 21.10 -56.63
N SER A 157 -17.14 20.34 -56.43
CA SER A 157 -16.51 20.13 -55.12
C SER A 157 -15.06 20.62 -55.13
N PRO A 158 -14.80 21.93 -55.27
CA PRO A 158 -13.43 22.43 -55.42
C PRO A 158 -12.58 22.19 -54.17
N PHE A 159 -11.31 21.82 -54.39
CA PHE A 159 -10.30 21.73 -53.32
C PHE A 159 -9.86 23.12 -52.83
N ASP A 160 -9.37 23.18 -51.60
CA ASP A 160 -8.97 24.41 -50.90
C ASP A 160 -7.45 24.64 -50.82
N GLY A 161 -6.67 23.73 -51.41
CA GLY A 161 -5.21 23.75 -51.34
C GLY A 161 -4.70 23.11 -50.04
N PRO A 162 -3.43 23.33 -49.67
CA PRO A 162 -2.77 22.48 -48.69
C PRO A 162 -3.36 22.53 -47.26
N ASN A 163 -3.47 21.36 -46.63
CA ASN A 163 -3.86 21.08 -45.25
C ASN A 163 -5.34 21.30 -44.89
N GLY A 164 -6.22 21.32 -45.89
CA GLY A 164 -7.66 21.41 -45.70
C GLY A 164 -8.36 20.11 -46.05
N VAL A 165 -9.02 20.12 -47.20
CA VAL A 165 -9.65 18.94 -47.80
C VAL A 165 -8.63 18.16 -48.60
N LEU A 166 -8.35 16.94 -48.15
CA LEU A 166 -7.32 16.09 -48.74
C LEU A 166 -7.78 15.39 -50.02
N ALA A 167 -9.04 14.95 -50.01
CA ALA A 167 -9.65 14.16 -51.05
C ALA A 167 -11.18 14.14 -50.85
N HIS A 168 -11.91 13.71 -51.86
CA HIS A 168 -13.32 13.34 -51.74
C HIS A 168 -13.67 12.23 -52.73
N ALA A 169 -14.77 11.53 -52.48
CA ALA A 169 -15.30 10.53 -53.38
C ALA A 169 -16.83 10.59 -53.47
N PHE A 170 -17.36 10.10 -54.58
CA PHE A 170 -18.78 10.02 -54.86
C PHE A 170 -19.32 8.64 -54.51
N GLN A 171 -20.54 8.60 -53.99
CA GLN A 171 -21.27 7.37 -53.69
C GLN A 171 -21.50 6.53 -54.97
N PRO A 172 -21.76 5.21 -54.86
CA PRO A 172 -22.06 4.35 -56.00
C PRO A 172 -23.17 4.90 -56.89
N GLY A 173 -22.94 4.99 -58.21
CA GLY A 173 -23.90 5.61 -59.12
C GLY A 173 -23.47 5.57 -60.60
N GLN A 174 -24.25 6.25 -61.44
CA GLN A 174 -23.89 6.48 -62.85
C GLN A 174 -22.95 7.70 -62.97
N ASP A 175 -22.33 7.85 -64.14
CA ASP A 175 -21.42 8.94 -64.49
C ASP A 175 -20.21 9.00 -63.52
N ILE A 176 -20.12 10.04 -62.69
CA ILE A 176 -19.04 10.22 -61.70
C ILE A 176 -19.26 9.41 -60.41
N GLY A 177 -20.38 8.66 -60.31
CA GLY A 177 -20.69 7.86 -59.15
C GLY A 177 -19.65 6.78 -58.93
N GLY A 178 -18.98 6.79 -57.77
CA GLY A 178 -17.83 5.93 -57.47
C GLY A 178 -16.48 6.64 -57.56
N ASP A 179 -16.37 7.72 -58.32
CA ASP A 179 -15.09 8.37 -58.58
C ASP A 179 -14.48 8.97 -57.30
N ALA A 180 -13.14 8.96 -57.23
CA ALA A 180 -12.36 9.47 -56.11
C ALA A 180 -11.32 10.48 -56.60
N HIS A 181 -11.37 11.68 -56.03
CA HIS A 181 -10.47 12.79 -56.35
C HIS A 181 -9.55 13.09 -55.17
N PHE A 182 -8.28 13.30 -55.45
CA PHE A 182 -7.24 13.61 -54.47
C PHE A 182 -6.66 14.99 -54.77
N ASP A 183 -6.50 15.84 -53.75
CA ASP A 183 -5.93 17.16 -53.96
C ASP A 183 -4.44 17.05 -54.31
N SER A 184 -4.10 17.43 -55.53
CA SER A 184 -2.74 17.43 -56.06
C SER A 184 -1.85 18.52 -55.44
N GLU A 185 -2.42 19.52 -54.76
CA GLU A 185 -1.66 20.52 -54.00
C GLU A 185 -1.19 19.97 -52.64
N GLU A 186 -1.69 18.80 -52.19
CA GLU A 186 -1.24 18.16 -50.96
C GLU A 186 0.09 17.42 -51.10
N THR A 187 0.82 17.28 -49.98
CA THR A 187 2.06 16.50 -49.95
C THR A 187 1.79 15.03 -49.64
N TRP A 188 1.69 14.21 -50.69
CA TRP A 188 1.42 12.78 -50.63
C TRP A 188 2.66 11.96 -50.31
N THR A 189 2.55 11.09 -49.31
CA THR A 189 3.63 10.20 -48.87
C THR A 189 3.14 8.77 -48.68
N LEU A 190 4.07 7.87 -48.37
CA LEU A 190 3.79 6.47 -47.99
C LEU A 190 4.16 6.18 -46.53
N ASP A 191 4.58 7.21 -45.79
CA ASP A 191 4.95 7.14 -44.39
C ASP A 191 4.09 8.11 -43.56
N PHE A 192 4.56 8.50 -42.38
CA PHE A 192 3.85 9.36 -41.43
C PHE A 192 3.91 10.84 -41.79
N ARG A 193 4.75 11.25 -42.74
CA ARG A 193 4.94 12.68 -43.09
C ARG A 193 3.74 13.16 -43.90
N ASN A 194 3.10 14.25 -43.47
CA ASN A 194 1.92 14.82 -44.13
C ASN A 194 0.82 13.77 -44.34
N TYR A 195 0.44 13.46 -45.58
CA TYR A 195 -0.74 12.64 -45.89
C TYR A 195 -0.35 11.34 -46.59
N ASN A 196 -0.67 10.23 -45.93
CA ASN A 196 -0.40 8.90 -46.44
C ASN A 196 -1.44 8.52 -47.49
N LEU A 197 -1.00 8.35 -48.74
CA LEU A 197 -1.90 8.07 -49.87
C LEU A 197 -2.73 6.80 -49.67
N PHE A 198 -2.16 5.75 -49.06
CA PHE A 198 -2.89 4.51 -48.83
C PHE A 198 -4.05 4.69 -47.85
N LEU A 199 -3.86 5.45 -46.75
CA LEU A 199 -4.92 5.68 -45.77
C LEU A 199 -6.05 6.54 -46.34
N VAL A 200 -5.70 7.65 -47.00
CA VAL A 200 -6.71 8.53 -47.60
C VAL A 200 -7.44 7.81 -48.71
N ALA A 201 -6.74 7.08 -49.60
CA ALA A 201 -7.40 6.31 -50.64
C ALA A 201 -8.32 5.22 -50.08
N ALA A 202 -7.92 4.54 -49.01
CA ALA A 202 -8.77 3.55 -48.38
C ALA A 202 -10.05 4.17 -47.81
N HIS A 203 -9.97 5.37 -47.22
CA HIS A 203 -11.13 6.15 -46.76
C HIS A 203 -12.04 6.52 -47.93
N GLU A 204 -11.51 7.17 -48.96
CA GLU A 204 -12.31 7.60 -50.11
C GLU A 204 -12.99 6.43 -50.83
N PHE A 205 -12.31 5.28 -50.93
CA PHE A 205 -12.92 4.09 -51.51
C PHE A 205 -14.05 3.52 -50.65
N GLY A 206 -14.09 3.80 -49.35
CA GLY A 206 -15.27 3.50 -48.55
C GLY A 206 -16.50 4.25 -49.05
N HIS A 207 -16.36 5.54 -49.39
CA HIS A 207 -17.42 6.32 -50.04
C HIS A 207 -17.76 5.80 -51.43
N SER A 208 -16.76 5.50 -52.26
CA SER A 208 -16.97 4.85 -53.57
C SER A 208 -17.72 3.53 -53.49
N LEU A 209 -17.74 2.89 -52.31
CA LEU A 209 -18.43 1.64 -52.03
C LEU A 209 -19.78 1.82 -51.33
N GLY A 210 -20.16 3.02 -50.92
CA GLY A 210 -21.48 3.24 -50.30
C GLY A 210 -21.45 3.62 -48.81
N LEU A 211 -20.27 3.73 -48.21
CA LEU A 211 -20.15 4.08 -46.80
C LEU A 211 -20.26 5.59 -46.60
N ALA A 212 -20.93 6.00 -45.53
CA ALA A 212 -20.89 7.38 -45.03
C ALA A 212 -19.76 7.54 -44.01
N HIS A 213 -19.50 8.79 -43.59
CA HIS A 213 -18.59 9.01 -42.48
C HIS A 213 -19.11 8.36 -41.19
N SER A 214 -18.18 7.83 -40.40
CA SER A 214 -18.45 7.28 -39.08
C SER A 214 -18.29 8.35 -38.00
N THR A 215 -19.08 8.24 -36.93
CA THR A 215 -18.86 9.00 -35.68
C THR A 215 -17.84 8.32 -34.77
N ASP A 216 -17.40 7.11 -35.08
CA ASP A 216 -16.33 6.42 -34.36
C ASP A 216 -14.97 7.02 -34.75
N PRO A 217 -14.26 7.72 -33.84
CA PRO A 217 -12.95 8.30 -34.15
C PRO A 217 -11.90 7.26 -34.55
N GLY A 218 -12.08 5.98 -34.21
CA GLY A 218 -11.18 4.90 -34.59
C GLY A 218 -11.35 4.34 -36.00
N ALA A 219 -12.51 4.60 -36.61
CA ALA A 219 -12.88 4.11 -37.92
C ALA A 219 -11.97 4.73 -39.00
N LEU A 220 -11.76 3.98 -40.07
CA LEU A 220 -11.17 4.52 -41.29
C LEU A 220 -12.08 5.59 -41.87
N MET A 221 -13.40 5.38 -41.85
CA MET A 221 -14.41 6.32 -42.32
C MET A 221 -14.65 7.52 -41.40
N TYR A 222 -13.82 7.75 -40.37
CA TYR A 222 -13.88 9.00 -39.62
C TYR A 222 -13.40 10.17 -40.49
N PRO A 223 -14.09 11.33 -40.52
CA PRO A 223 -13.80 12.38 -41.52
C PRO A 223 -12.40 12.97 -41.43
N ASN A 224 -11.88 13.11 -40.21
CA ASN A 224 -10.60 13.76 -39.95
C ASN A 224 -9.44 12.78 -40.12
N TYR A 225 -8.42 13.19 -40.86
CA TYR A 225 -7.26 12.35 -41.12
C TYR A 225 -6.50 12.04 -39.83
N ALA A 226 -6.25 10.75 -39.60
CA ALA A 226 -5.41 10.25 -38.53
C ALA A 226 -4.44 9.20 -39.06
N TYR A 227 -3.14 9.48 -38.96
CA TYR A 227 -2.12 8.54 -39.42
C TYR A 227 -2.15 7.25 -38.60
N SER A 228 -2.07 6.12 -39.28
CA SER A 228 -1.85 4.80 -38.69
C SER A 228 -0.83 4.07 -39.55
N ASP A 229 0.16 3.42 -38.92
CA ASP A 229 1.25 2.76 -39.65
C ASP A 229 0.70 1.71 -40.64
N PRO A 230 0.88 1.92 -41.96
CA PRO A 230 0.38 0.99 -42.95
C PRO A 230 0.89 -0.44 -42.75
N SER A 231 2.10 -0.65 -42.22
CA SER A 231 2.69 -2.00 -42.07
C SER A 231 1.89 -2.93 -41.16
N THR A 232 1.16 -2.37 -40.18
CA THR A 232 0.36 -3.12 -39.21
C THR A 232 -1.14 -2.81 -39.32
N TYR A 233 -1.53 -2.02 -40.33
CA TYR A 233 -2.89 -1.54 -40.49
C TYR A 233 -3.86 -2.67 -40.83
N SER A 234 -4.98 -2.70 -40.12
CA SER A 234 -6.14 -3.54 -40.39
C SER A 234 -7.40 -2.69 -40.30
N LEU A 235 -8.42 -3.07 -41.07
CA LEU A 235 -9.68 -2.35 -41.12
C LEU A 235 -10.35 -2.37 -39.73
N PRO A 236 -10.71 -1.22 -39.14
CA PRO A 236 -11.41 -1.18 -37.85
C PRO A 236 -12.75 -1.89 -37.88
N GLN A 237 -13.22 -2.32 -36.70
CA GLN A 237 -14.43 -3.14 -36.59
C GLN A 237 -15.69 -2.40 -37.05
N ASP A 238 -15.76 -1.09 -36.84
CA ASP A 238 -16.86 -0.25 -37.33
C ASP A 238 -16.97 -0.30 -38.86
N ASP A 239 -15.86 -0.12 -39.56
CA ASP A 239 -15.80 -0.16 -41.03
C ASP A 239 -16.09 -1.57 -41.58
N ILE A 240 -15.60 -2.63 -40.91
CA ILE A 240 -15.94 -4.03 -41.26
C ILE A 240 -17.46 -4.24 -41.18
N ASN A 241 -18.09 -3.80 -40.09
CA ASN A 241 -19.54 -3.92 -39.91
C ASN A 241 -20.29 -3.13 -40.98
N GLY A 242 -19.83 -1.91 -41.30
CA GLY A 242 -20.39 -1.05 -42.33
C GLY A 242 -20.38 -1.72 -43.70
N ILE A 243 -19.21 -2.17 -44.18
CA ILE A 243 -19.10 -2.76 -45.52
C ILE A 243 -19.86 -4.09 -45.63
N GLN A 244 -19.86 -4.90 -44.57
CA GLN A 244 -20.60 -6.16 -44.53
C GLN A 244 -22.11 -5.96 -44.50
N THR A 245 -22.59 -4.84 -43.95
CA THR A 245 -24.01 -4.49 -44.01
C THR A 245 -24.48 -4.22 -45.45
N LEU A 246 -23.61 -3.67 -46.30
CA LEU A 246 -23.93 -3.36 -47.70
C LEU A 246 -23.78 -4.57 -48.63
N TYR A 247 -22.66 -5.29 -48.51
CA TYR A 247 -22.24 -6.32 -49.47
C TYR A 247 -22.26 -7.75 -48.91
N GLY A 248 -22.47 -7.93 -47.61
CA GLY A 248 -22.41 -9.23 -46.94
C GLY A 248 -21.01 -9.63 -46.50
N LEU A 249 -20.92 -10.79 -45.86
CA LEU A 249 -19.68 -11.36 -45.34
C LEU A 249 -18.71 -11.73 -46.46
N SER A 250 -17.41 -11.71 -46.15
CA SER A 250 -16.39 -12.20 -47.07
C SER A 250 -16.58 -13.70 -47.35
N ASN A 251 -16.13 -14.16 -48.52
CA ASN A 251 -16.13 -15.58 -48.87
C ASN A 251 -15.08 -16.42 -48.09
N SER A 252 -14.33 -15.80 -47.18
CA SER A 252 -13.32 -16.46 -46.37
C SER A 252 -13.96 -17.32 -45.27
N PRO A 253 -13.42 -18.52 -44.97
CA PRO A 253 -13.95 -19.38 -43.91
C PRO A 253 -13.77 -18.76 -42.51
N ILE A 254 -12.79 -17.87 -42.35
CA ILE A 254 -12.57 -17.08 -41.14
C ILE A 254 -12.91 -15.64 -41.48
N GLN A 255 -13.90 -15.07 -40.79
CA GLN A 255 -14.26 -13.67 -40.97
C GLN A 255 -13.21 -12.77 -40.28
N PRO A 256 -12.81 -11.66 -40.92
CA PRO A 256 -11.85 -10.75 -40.34
C PRO A 256 -12.44 -10.02 -39.12
N THR A 257 -11.60 -9.76 -38.14
CA THR A 257 -11.92 -8.93 -36.98
C THR A 257 -10.96 -7.75 -36.93
N GLY A 258 -11.47 -6.56 -36.63
CA GLY A 258 -10.72 -5.32 -36.60
C GLY A 258 -10.49 -4.79 -35.18
N PRO A 259 -9.58 -3.82 -35.00
CA PRO A 259 -9.49 -3.06 -33.76
C PRO A 259 -10.80 -2.30 -33.51
N SER A 260 -11.21 -2.22 -32.25
CA SER A 260 -12.37 -1.41 -31.81
C SER A 260 -11.89 -0.21 -31.00
N THR A 261 -12.60 0.90 -31.13
CA THR A 261 -12.32 2.10 -30.35
C THR A 261 -12.69 1.88 -28.89
N PRO A 262 -11.77 2.12 -27.96
CA PRO A 262 -12.07 1.90 -26.56
C PRO A 262 -12.97 3.02 -26.02
N THR A 263 -13.89 2.67 -25.11
CA THR A 263 -14.81 3.63 -24.50
C THR A 263 -14.41 3.91 -23.05
N ALA A 264 -14.34 5.19 -22.68
CA ALA A 264 -13.85 5.62 -21.36
C ALA A 264 -14.67 5.06 -20.18
N CYS A 265 -15.96 4.81 -20.40
CA CYS A 265 -16.89 4.33 -19.38
C CYS A 265 -17.12 2.81 -19.44
N ASP A 266 -16.37 2.03 -20.23
CA ASP A 266 -16.47 0.55 -20.18
C ASP A 266 -15.90 0.06 -18.84
N PRO A 267 -16.69 -0.61 -17.99
CA PRO A 267 -16.20 -1.13 -16.70
C PRO A 267 -15.12 -2.21 -16.84
N ARG A 268 -14.88 -2.73 -18.05
CA ARG A 268 -13.82 -3.72 -18.34
C ARG A 268 -12.56 -3.06 -18.92
N LEU A 269 -12.56 -1.73 -19.09
CA LEU A 269 -11.43 -0.99 -19.64
C LEU A 269 -10.15 -1.27 -18.86
N ARG A 270 -9.05 -1.43 -19.59
CA ARG A 270 -7.71 -1.62 -19.07
C ARG A 270 -6.79 -0.66 -19.81
N PHE A 271 -5.83 -0.09 -19.11
CA PHE A 271 -4.85 0.81 -19.72
C PHE A 271 -3.54 0.06 -19.99
N ASP A 272 -2.91 0.38 -21.12
CA ASP A 272 -1.60 -0.18 -21.46
C ASP A 272 -0.48 0.61 -20.78
N ALA A 273 -0.69 1.90 -20.51
CA ALA A 273 0.19 2.76 -19.73
C ALA A 273 -0.57 3.99 -19.21
N ALA A 274 -0.03 4.65 -18.19
CA ALA A 274 -0.52 5.95 -17.72
C ALA A 274 0.66 6.81 -17.27
N THR A 275 0.54 8.12 -17.41
CA THR A 275 1.52 9.08 -16.89
C THR A 275 0.85 10.43 -16.69
N THR A 276 1.55 11.32 -15.99
CA THR A 276 1.26 12.74 -16.01
C THR A 276 2.07 13.45 -17.11
N LEU A 277 1.59 14.62 -17.53
CA LEU A 277 2.37 15.60 -18.28
C LEU A 277 1.90 17.00 -17.86
N ARG A 278 2.75 17.75 -17.16
CA ARG A 278 2.48 19.12 -16.68
C ARG A 278 1.16 19.25 -15.90
N GLY A 279 0.86 18.24 -15.09
CA GLY A 279 -0.33 18.19 -14.24
C GLY A 279 -1.57 17.57 -14.90
N GLU A 280 -1.55 17.33 -16.21
CA GLU A 280 -2.61 16.56 -16.88
C GLU A 280 -2.31 15.07 -16.85
N ILE A 281 -3.35 14.24 -16.93
CA ILE A 281 -3.22 12.79 -16.86
C ILE A 281 -3.47 12.20 -18.24
N TYR A 282 -2.56 11.35 -18.68
CA TYR A 282 -2.60 10.66 -19.97
C TYR A 282 -2.76 9.16 -19.72
N PHE A 283 -3.81 8.58 -20.28
CA PHE A 283 -4.08 7.15 -20.24
C PHE A 283 -3.94 6.57 -21.64
N PHE A 284 -3.01 5.64 -21.85
CA PHE A 284 -2.75 5.04 -23.16
C PHE A 284 -3.49 3.72 -23.33
N LYS A 285 -4.06 3.50 -24.52
CA LYS A 285 -4.67 2.24 -24.91
C LYS A 285 -4.58 2.01 -26.41
N ASP A 286 -3.92 0.94 -26.82
CA ASP A 286 -3.68 0.57 -28.21
C ASP A 286 -3.09 1.75 -29.01
N ARG A 287 -3.79 2.25 -30.03
CA ARG A 287 -3.38 3.41 -30.85
C ARG A 287 -3.88 4.74 -30.29
N TYR A 288 -4.54 4.73 -29.14
CA TYR A 288 -5.22 5.88 -28.55
C TYR A 288 -4.61 6.31 -27.21
N PHE A 289 -4.95 7.52 -26.81
CA PHE A 289 -4.83 7.96 -25.42
C PHE A 289 -6.01 8.86 -25.03
N TRP A 290 -6.37 8.84 -23.75
CA TRP A 290 -7.21 9.88 -23.16
C TRP A 290 -6.36 10.90 -22.45
N ARG A 291 -6.70 12.17 -22.64
CA ARG A 291 -6.19 13.28 -21.85
C ARG A 291 -7.26 13.72 -20.87
N ARG A 292 -6.90 13.85 -19.60
CA ARG A 292 -7.77 14.36 -18.54
C ARG A 292 -7.11 15.55 -17.87
N HIS A 293 -7.75 16.71 -17.98
CA HIS A 293 -7.37 17.87 -17.18
C HIS A 293 -7.94 17.73 -15.75
N PRO A 294 -7.17 17.98 -14.67
CA PRO A 294 -7.64 17.75 -13.29
C PRO A 294 -8.92 18.51 -12.92
N GLN A 295 -9.12 19.68 -13.51
CA GLN A 295 -10.27 20.55 -13.24
C GLN A 295 -11.49 20.26 -14.13
N LEU A 296 -11.34 19.44 -15.18
CA LEU A 296 -12.43 19.13 -16.10
C LEU A 296 -12.93 17.69 -15.84
N ARG A 297 -14.25 17.51 -15.87
CA ARG A 297 -14.87 16.17 -15.75
C ARG A 297 -14.84 15.37 -17.05
N LYS A 298 -14.50 16.01 -18.17
CA LYS A 298 -14.45 15.38 -19.49
C LYS A 298 -13.06 14.81 -19.77
N VAL A 299 -13.03 13.78 -20.59
CA VAL A 299 -11.81 13.13 -21.09
C VAL A 299 -11.83 13.19 -22.61
N ASP A 300 -10.72 13.61 -23.20
CA ASP A 300 -10.60 13.75 -24.64
C ASP A 300 -9.82 12.56 -25.21
N LEU A 301 -10.49 11.74 -26.02
CA LEU A 301 -9.88 10.61 -26.71
C LEU A 301 -9.16 11.12 -27.97
N ASN A 302 -7.88 10.76 -28.11
CA ASN A 302 -7.06 11.14 -29.23
C ASN A 302 -6.21 9.96 -29.72
N PHE A 303 -5.73 10.05 -30.97
CA PHE A 303 -4.71 9.13 -31.46
C PHE A 303 -3.32 9.54 -30.99
N ILE A 304 -2.52 8.56 -30.58
CA ILE A 304 -1.11 8.78 -30.22
C ILE A 304 -0.36 9.43 -31.39
N SER A 305 -0.62 8.99 -32.63
CA SER A 305 0.04 9.47 -33.85
C SER A 305 -0.25 10.91 -34.21
N LEU A 306 -1.37 11.50 -33.76
CA LEU A 306 -1.66 12.92 -34.00
C LEU A 306 -0.72 13.83 -33.21
N PHE A 307 -0.25 13.37 -32.05
CA PHE A 307 0.60 14.12 -31.14
C PHE A 307 2.06 13.72 -31.31
N TRP A 308 2.30 12.42 -31.55
CA TRP A 308 3.62 11.83 -31.68
C TRP A 308 3.66 10.81 -32.83
N PRO A 309 3.79 11.26 -34.09
CA PRO A 309 3.74 10.40 -35.27
C PRO A 309 4.78 9.27 -35.30
N PHE A 310 5.92 9.46 -34.62
CA PHE A 310 7.01 8.48 -34.59
C PHE A 310 6.93 7.50 -33.42
N LEU A 311 5.95 7.69 -32.50
CA LEU A 311 5.74 6.72 -31.43
C LEU A 311 4.96 5.52 -31.97
N PRO A 312 5.33 4.30 -31.56
CA PRO A 312 4.54 3.13 -31.91
C PRO A 312 3.22 3.10 -31.14
N SER A 313 2.21 2.42 -31.69
CA SER A 313 0.99 2.06 -30.95
C SER A 313 1.28 1.06 -29.83
N GLY A 314 0.41 0.94 -28.83
CA GLY A 314 0.53 -0.02 -27.73
C GLY A 314 1.72 0.29 -26.82
N ILE A 315 1.77 1.52 -26.31
CA ILE A 315 2.74 1.95 -25.29
C ILE A 315 2.50 1.13 -24.02
N GLN A 316 3.55 0.50 -23.50
CA GLN A 316 3.45 -0.46 -22.39
C GLN A 316 3.81 0.16 -21.04
N ALA A 317 4.55 1.25 -21.01
CA ALA A 317 4.80 2.01 -19.79
C ALA A 317 5.10 3.46 -20.16
N ALA A 318 4.79 4.38 -19.26
CA ALA A 318 5.17 5.77 -19.41
C ALA A 318 5.43 6.39 -18.03
N TYR A 319 6.33 7.37 -17.95
CA TYR A 319 6.49 8.19 -16.74
C TYR A 319 6.96 9.61 -17.09
N GLU A 320 6.63 10.56 -16.22
CA GLU A 320 7.10 11.95 -16.31
C GLU A 320 8.33 12.17 -15.42
N ASP A 321 9.35 12.81 -15.99
CA ASP A 321 10.45 13.44 -15.27
C ASP A 321 10.16 14.94 -15.20
N PHE A 322 9.53 15.35 -14.09
CA PHE A 322 9.11 16.73 -13.86
C PHE A 322 10.27 17.72 -13.91
N ASP A 323 11.45 17.34 -13.38
CA ASP A 323 12.61 18.24 -13.29
C ASP A 323 13.17 18.57 -14.67
N ARG A 324 13.05 17.63 -15.62
CA ARG A 324 13.56 17.79 -16.99
C ARG A 324 12.49 18.20 -17.99
N ASP A 325 11.23 18.20 -17.58
CA ASP A 325 10.04 18.39 -18.44
C ASP A 325 10.08 17.39 -19.60
N LEU A 326 10.26 16.11 -19.27
CA LEU A 326 10.32 15.00 -20.22
C LEU A 326 9.34 13.90 -19.82
N VAL A 327 8.66 13.32 -20.80
CA VAL A 327 7.92 12.07 -20.63
C VAL A 327 8.66 10.96 -21.34
N PHE A 328 8.87 9.85 -20.65
CA PHE A 328 9.48 8.67 -21.19
C PHE A 328 8.40 7.64 -21.49
N LEU A 329 8.36 7.12 -22.72
CA LEU A 329 7.42 6.08 -23.15
C LEU A 329 8.17 4.84 -23.58
N PHE A 330 7.62 3.66 -23.25
CA PHE A 330 8.28 2.37 -23.43
C PHE A 330 7.44 1.43 -24.28
N LYS A 331 8.10 0.73 -25.22
CA LYS A 331 7.52 -0.38 -25.98
C LYS A 331 8.59 -1.41 -26.31
N GLY A 332 8.36 -2.65 -25.87
CA GLY A 332 9.32 -3.73 -25.98
C GLY A 332 10.65 -3.36 -25.33
N ARG A 333 11.73 -3.53 -26.07
CA ARG A 333 13.08 -3.19 -25.59
C ARG A 333 13.45 -1.73 -25.81
N GLN A 334 12.56 -0.92 -26.38
CA GLN A 334 12.85 0.46 -26.74
C GLN A 334 12.08 1.45 -25.88
N TYR A 335 12.67 2.63 -25.72
CA TYR A 335 12.02 3.75 -25.08
C TYR A 335 12.34 5.07 -25.79
N TRP A 336 11.43 6.02 -25.68
CA TRP A 336 11.50 7.36 -26.24
C TRP A 336 11.39 8.38 -25.12
N ALA A 337 12.04 9.53 -25.29
CA ALA A 337 11.82 10.70 -24.44
C ALA A 337 11.16 11.80 -25.28
N VAL A 338 10.09 12.39 -24.77
CA VAL A 338 9.35 13.48 -25.42
C VAL A 338 9.28 14.70 -24.53
N ARG A 339 9.34 15.89 -25.13
CA ARG A 339 9.12 17.19 -24.50
C ARG A 339 7.92 17.84 -25.17
N GLY A 340 6.76 17.76 -24.54
CA GLY A 340 5.50 18.10 -25.23
C GLY A 340 5.32 17.23 -26.48
N TYR A 341 5.30 17.84 -27.66
CA TYR A 341 5.16 17.16 -28.95
C TYR A 341 6.49 16.66 -29.55
N ASP A 342 7.63 17.11 -29.01
CA ASP A 342 8.94 16.88 -29.62
C ASP A 342 9.66 15.67 -29.04
N ILE A 343 9.92 14.66 -29.88
CA ILE A 343 10.81 13.55 -29.53
C ILE A 343 12.25 14.05 -29.47
N GLN A 344 12.95 13.70 -28.39
CA GLN A 344 14.31 14.16 -28.17
C GLN A 344 15.30 13.46 -29.10
N GLN A 345 16.41 14.15 -29.40
CA GLN A 345 17.45 13.62 -30.28
C GLN A 345 18.12 12.38 -29.67
N GLY A 346 18.37 11.37 -30.51
CA GLY A 346 19.02 10.12 -30.11
C GLY A 346 18.09 9.09 -29.46
N TYR A 347 16.78 9.22 -29.68
CA TYR A 347 15.76 8.22 -29.37
C TYR A 347 15.18 7.62 -30.67
N PRO A 348 14.70 6.35 -30.65
CA PRO A 348 14.61 5.45 -29.50
C PRO A 348 15.95 4.94 -28.98
N ARG A 349 15.97 4.53 -27.70
CA ARG A 349 17.09 3.87 -27.04
C ARG A 349 16.68 2.51 -26.50
N ASP A 350 17.64 1.61 -26.27
CA ASP A 350 17.37 0.30 -25.68
C ASP A 350 17.30 0.38 -24.15
N ILE A 351 16.36 -0.33 -23.53
CA ILE A 351 16.17 -0.35 -22.07
C ILE A 351 17.41 -0.86 -21.31
N SER A 352 18.32 -1.59 -21.94
CA SER A 352 19.63 -1.93 -21.35
C SER A 352 20.44 -0.70 -20.92
N ASN A 353 20.13 0.49 -21.44
CA ASN A 353 20.71 1.76 -20.98
C ASN A 353 20.38 2.08 -19.51
N TYR A 354 19.28 1.55 -18.98
CA TYR A 354 18.96 1.62 -17.54
C TYR A 354 19.66 0.54 -16.71
N GLY A 355 20.43 -0.35 -17.34
CA GLY A 355 21.11 -1.48 -16.69
C GLY A 355 20.26 -2.75 -16.57
N PHE A 356 19.14 -2.85 -17.31
CA PHE A 356 18.34 -4.08 -17.34
C PHE A 356 19.08 -5.24 -18.02
N PRO A 357 18.96 -6.47 -17.51
CA PRO A 357 19.54 -7.65 -18.17
C PRO A 357 18.80 -7.98 -19.47
N SER A 358 19.47 -8.70 -20.37
CA SER A 358 18.93 -9.09 -21.69
C SER A 358 17.67 -9.98 -21.61
N SER A 359 17.43 -10.62 -20.47
CA SER A 359 16.21 -11.39 -20.20
C SER A 359 14.95 -10.53 -20.15
N ILE A 360 15.07 -9.25 -19.78
CA ILE A 360 13.94 -8.31 -19.77
C ILE A 360 13.68 -7.84 -21.20
N ARG A 361 12.46 -8.06 -21.68
CA ARG A 361 12.03 -7.73 -23.05
C ARG A 361 11.06 -6.57 -23.14
N ALA A 362 10.41 -6.21 -22.03
CA ALA A 362 9.43 -5.14 -21.92
C ALA A 362 9.31 -4.69 -20.46
N ILE A 363 8.76 -3.49 -20.27
CA ILE A 363 8.41 -2.92 -18.97
C ILE A 363 6.89 -2.78 -18.95
N ASP A 364 6.26 -3.23 -17.85
CA ASP A 364 4.79 -3.27 -17.73
C ASP A 364 4.22 -1.95 -17.20
N ALA A 365 4.96 -1.22 -16.35
CA ALA A 365 4.58 0.12 -15.91
C ALA A 365 5.81 0.87 -15.36
N ALA A 366 5.73 2.19 -15.28
CA ALA A 366 6.80 3.01 -14.71
C ALA A 366 6.25 4.26 -14.01
N VAL A 367 6.93 4.74 -12.97
CA VAL A 367 6.62 6.02 -12.33
C VAL A 367 7.89 6.63 -11.74
N SER A 368 8.03 7.95 -11.82
CA SER A 368 9.13 8.69 -11.20
C SER A 368 8.66 9.44 -9.96
N TYR A 369 9.43 9.38 -8.89
CA TYR A 369 9.19 10.11 -7.64
C TYR A 369 10.50 10.33 -6.87
N GLU A 370 10.71 11.56 -6.38
CA GLU A 370 11.89 11.96 -5.59
C GLU A 370 13.23 11.45 -6.21
N GLU A 371 13.45 11.74 -7.49
CA GLU A 371 14.68 11.38 -8.25
C GLU A 371 14.92 9.87 -8.39
N LYS A 372 13.90 9.06 -8.11
CA LYS A 372 13.92 7.62 -8.34
C LYS A 372 12.86 7.27 -9.38
N THR A 373 13.22 6.41 -10.31
CA THR A 373 12.26 5.82 -11.24
C THR A 373 12.00 4.37 -10.85
N TYR A 374 10.74 4.03 -10.69
CA TYR A 374 10.28 2.69 -10.38
C TYR A 374 9.78 2.05 -11.67
N PHE A 375 10.29 0.86 -11.98
CA PHE A 375 9.86 0.07 -13.13
C PHE A 375 9.23 -1.23 -12.65
N PHE A 376 8.07 -1.57 -13.20
CA PHE A 376 7.31 -2.75 -12.84
C PHE A 376 7.38 -3.75 -13.99
N ILE A 377 7.77 -4.98 -13.69
CA ILE A 377 7.93 -6.06 -14.65
C ILE A 377 7.43 -7.35 -13.99
N ASN A 378 6.35 -7.92 -14.52
CA ASN A 378 5.65 -9.05 -13.94
C ASN A 378 5.27 -8.76 -12.46
N ASN A 379 5.78 -9.56 -11.53
CA ASN A 379 5.57 -9.38 -10.08
C ASN A 379 6.79 -8.72 -9.38
N GLN A 380 7.66 -8.06 -10.14
CA GLN A 380 8.87 -7.42 -9.62
C GLN A 380 8.84 -5.92 -9.86
N CYS A 381 9.31 -5.18 -8.86
CA CYS A 381 9.67 -3.78 -8.98
C CYS A 381 11.19 -3.67 -9.08
N TRP A 382 11.66 -2.78 -9.94
CA TRP A 382 13.03 -2.30 -10.05
C TRP A 382 13.05 -0.82 -9.69
N ARG A 383 14.11 -0.35 -9.03
CA ARG A 383 14.26 1.06 -8.67
C ARG A 383 15.57 1.60 -9.22
N TYR A 384 15.47 2.63 -10.02
CA TYR A 384 16.59 3.29 -10.68
C TYR A 384 16.88 4.64 -10.03
N ASP A 385 18.15 4.91 -9.76
CA ASP A 385 18.61 6.20 -9.25
C ASP A 385 18.90 7.15 -10.40
N ASN A 386 18.08 8.19 -10.56
CA ASN A 386 18.21 9.14 -11.67
C ASN A 386 19.46 10.02 -11.55
N ARG A 387 20.01 10.22 -10.34
CA ARG A 387 21.25 10.98 -10.12
C ARG A 387 22.48 10.15 -10.41
N ARG A 388 22.51 8.90 -9.92
CA ARG A 388 23.64 7.99 -10.12
C ARG A 388 23.66 7.41 -11.54
N GLY A 389 22.49 7.33 -12.18
CA GLY A 389 22.36 6.71 -13.49
C GLY A 389 22.50 5.19 -13.44
N ALA A 390 22.03 4.55 -12.36
CA ALA A 390 22.14 3.09 -12.18
C ALA A 390 21.02 2.54 -11.28
N MET A 391 20.69 1.26 -11.45
CA MET A 391 19.77 0.54 -10.56
C MET A 391 20.27 0.54 -9.11
N ASP A 392 19.37 0.70 -8.15
CA ASP A 392 19.70 0.63 -6.72
C ASP A 392 20.11 -0.79 -6.32
N PRO A 393 21.07 -0.95 -5.38
CA PRO A 393 21.43 -2.28 -4.88
C PRO A 393 20.24 -2.93 -4.17
N GLY A 394 20.09 -4.24 -4.32
CA GLY A 394 18.98 -5.00 -3.73
C GLY A 394 17.67 -4.97 -4.54
N TYR A 395 17.72 -4.46 -5.77
CA TYR A 395 16.65 -4.62 -6.76
C TYR A 395 17.05 -5.64 -7.86
N PRO A 396 16.10 -6.43 -8.40
CA PRO A 396 14.65 -6.32 -8.22
C PRO A 396 14.12 -6.82 -6.87
N ARG A 397 12.98 -6.26 -6.45
CA ARG A 397 12.20 -6.71 -5.29
C ARG A 397 10.81 -7.16 -5.74
N SER A 398 10.12 -7.97 -4.93
CA SER A 398 8.70 -8.28 -5.16
C SER A 398 7.87 -7.00 -5.02
N ILE A 399 6.85 -6.81 -5.88
CA ILE A 399 5.94 -5.64 -5.81
C ILE A 399 5.26 -5.61 -4.45
N ALA A 400 4.75 -6.74 -3.97
CA ALA A 400 4.08 -6.85 -2.67
C ALA A 400 4.98 -6.43 -1.49
N SER A 401 6.29 -6.62 -1.60
CA SER A 401 7.26 -6.20 -0.57
C SER A 401 7.61 -4.72 -0.68
N ALA A 402 7.68 -4.16 -1.89
CA ALA A 402 7.98 -2.75 -2.09
C ALA A 402 6.75 -1.83 -1.89
N PHE A 403 5.55 -2.36 -2.16
CA PHE A 403 4.26 -1.67 -2.11
C PHE A 403 3.21 -2.61 -1.49
N PRO A 404 3.17 -2.74 -0.15
CA PRO A 404 2.22 -3.62 0.52
C PRO A 404 0.76 -3.29 0.17
N GLY A 405 -0.04 -4.34 -0.02
CA GLY A 405 -1.43 -4.23 -0.53
C GLY A 405 -1.53 -4.32 -2.06
N ILE A 406 -0.43 -4.17 -2.79
CA ILE A 406 -0.36 -4.37 -4.24
C ILE A 406 0.16 -5.78 -4.53
N ASN A 407 -0.73 -6.77 -4.47
CA ASN A 407 -0.41 -8.19 -4.69
C ASN A 407 -0.69 -8.66 -6.13
N CYS A 408 -0.72 -7.73 -7.09
CA CYS A 408 -1.07 -8.00 -8.47
C CYS A 408 -0.02 -7.42 -9.43
N ARG A 409 -0.05 -7.89 -10.68
CA ARG A 409 0.70 -7.27 -11.77
C ARG A 409 0.17 -5.86 -12.02
N VAL A 410 1.08 -4.92 -12.22
CA VAL A 410 0.75 -3.52 -12.51
C VAL A 410 0.76 -3.33 -14.02
N ASP A 411 -0.39 -2.97 -14.59
CA ASP A 411 -0.54 -2.66 -16.01
C ASP A 411 -0.26 -1.17 -16.30
N ALA A 412 -0.50 -0.29 -15.33
CA ALA A 412 -0.14 1.13 -15.41
C ALA A 412 0.01 1.73 -14.01
N VAL A 413 0.84 2.77 -13.86
CA VAL A 413 0.93 3.53 -12.61
C VAL A 413 1.27 4.98 -12.91
N PHE A 414 0.71 5.91 -12.15
CA PHE A 414 1.14 7.31 -12.16
C PHE A 414 1.06 7.93 -10.77
N LEU A 415 1.74 9.06 -10.60
CA LEU A 415 1.74 9.83 -9.37
C LEU A 415 0.68 10.94 -9.45
N GLN A 416 -0.20 11.02 -8.45
CA GLN A 416 -1.16 12.13 -8.32
C GLN A 416 -1.35 12.47 -6.83
N ASP A 417 -1.25 13.75 -6.47
CA ASP A 417 -1.55 14.24 -5.12
C ASP A 417 -0.83 13.46 -3.99
N SER A 418 0.41 13.03 -4.26
CA SER A 418 1.23 12.16 -3.38
C SER A 418 0.74 10.72 -3.21
N PHE A 419 -0.07 10.22 -4.13
CA PHE A 419 -0.44 8.81 -4.25
C PHE A 419 0.15 8.19 -5.52
N PHE A 420 0.66 6.97 -5.40
CA PHE A 420 0.80 6.10 -6.56
C PHE A 420 -0.55 5.43 -6.83
N LEU A 421 -1.10 5.67 -8.02
CA LEU A 421 -2.33 5.05 -8.50
C LEU A 421 -1.95 3.87 -9.40
N PHE A 422 -1.98 2.66 -8.84
CA PHE A 422 -1.66 1.42 -9.54
C PHE A 422 -2.89 0.86 -10.25
N PHE A 423 -2.80 0.52 -11.52
CA PHE A 423 -3.85 -0.13 -12.30
C PHE A 423 -3.50 -1.59 -12.54
N SER A 424 -4.48 -2.46 -12.36
CA SER A 424 -4.38 -3.89 -12.64
C SER A 424 -5.72 -4.36 -13.22
N GLY A 425 -5.73 -4.61 -14.52
CA GLY A 425 -6.94 -4.77 -15.29
C GLY A 425 -7.89 -3.56 -15.09
N PRO A 426 -9.18 -3.80 -14.80
CA PRO A 426 -10.17 -2.73 -14.61
C PRO A 426 -10.16 -2.11 -13.21
N LYS A 427 -9.26 -2.53 -12.31
CA LYS A 427 -9.18 -2.02 -10.93
C LYS A 427 -7.98 -1.10 -10.77
N TYR A 428 -8.12 -0.10 -9.90
CA TYR A 428 -6.98 0.70 -9.45
C TYR A 428 -6.86 0.72 -7.92
N PHE A 429 -5.66 0.97 -7.44
CA PHE A 429 -5.28 1.00 -6.04
C PHE A 429 -4.52 2.29 -5.76
N ALA A 430 -4.96 3.06 -4.77
CA ALA A 430 -4.29 4.29 -4.35
C ALA A 430 -3.35 4.04 -3.17
N PHE A 431 -2.06 4.25 -3.38
CA PHE A 431 -1.01 4.04 -2.38
C PHE A 431 -0.44 5.39 -1.93
N ASN A 432 -0.70 5.79 -0.67
CA ASN A 432 -0.30 7.08 -0.11
C ASN A 432 1.21 7.12 0.21
N LEU A 433 1.92 8.12 -0.32
CA LEU A 433 3.37 8.32 -0.09
C LEU A 433 3.68 9.23 1.12
N VAL A 434 2.71 10.01 1.61
CA VAL A 434 2.87 11.05 2.63
C VAL A 434 2.48 10.61 4.03
N THR A 435 1.46 9.76 4.21
CA THR A 435 0.99 9.32 5.53
C THR A 435 2.10 8.77 6.42
N HIS A 436 3.12 8.14 5.84
CA HIS A 436 4.21 7.54 6.61
C HIS A 436 5.27 8.57 7.06
N LYS A 437 5.50 9.64 6.30
CA LYS A 437 6.42 10.73 6.69
C LYS A 437 5.76 11.66 7.71
N ALA A 438 4.47 11.97 7.56
CA ALA A 438 3.72 12.79 8.51
C ALA A 438 3.58 12.10 9.87
N TYR A 439 3.22 10.81 9.90
CA TYR A 439 3.15 10.01 11.12
C TYR A 439 4.47 10.02 11.90
N LEU A 440 5.59 9.73 11.23
CA LEU A 440 6.91 9.73 11.89
C LEU A 440 7.34 11.13 12.35
N ASN A 441 6.99 12.18 11.60
CA ASN A 441 7.27 13.55 12.02
C ASN A 441 6.43 14.00 13.22
N GLN A 442 5.18 13.54 13.31
CA GLN A 442 4.26 13.93 14.36
C GLN A 442 4.53 13.19 15.68
N PHE A 443 4.85 11.89 15.61
CA PHE A 443 4.96 11.06 16.80
C PHE A 443 6.40 10.67 17.16
N TYR A 444 7.36 10.81 16.24
CA TYR A 444 8.75 10.34 16.42
C TYR A 444 9.85 11.38 16.21
N SER A 445 9.52 12.63 15.87
CA SER A 445 10.48 13.74 15.79
C SER A 445 10.50 14.58 17.07
N LEU A 446 11.72 14.95 17.52
CA LEU A 446 11.93 15.85 18.66
C LEU A 446 11.44 17.26 18.30
N GLU A 447 10.69 17.89 19.21
CA GLU A 447 10.07 19.20 18.99
C GLU A 447 11.06 20.31 18.62
N ILE A 448 10.49 21.21 17.83
CA ILE A 448 10.98 22.47 17.29
C ILE A 448 11.49 23.37 18.43
N GLU A 449 12.80 23.61 18.49
CA GLU A 449 13.27 24.89 19.02
C GLU A 449 12.89 25.99 18.03
N GLY A 450 12.33 27.07 18.55
CA GLY A 450 11.62 28.09 17.79
C GLY A 450 12.38 28.67 16.59
N SER A 451 11.59 29.06 15.59
CA SER A 451 11.95 29.80 14.38
C SER A 451 12.79 29.04 13.33
N HIS A 452 12.21 28.97 12.13
CA HIS A 452 12.67 28.32 10.89
C HIS A 452 12.37 26.82 10.74
N LEU A 453 11.36 26.56 9.91
CA LEU A 453 11.18 25.33 9.12
C LEU A 453 12.45 25.05 8.30
N VAL A 454 13.44 24.39 8.91
CA VAL A 454 14.52 23.74 8.17
C VAL A 454 14.10 22.28 7.98
N GLN A 455 13.52 21.99 6.81
CA GLN A 455 13.42 20.62 6.29
C GLN A 455 14.84 20.04 6.19
N SER A 456 15.27 19.29 7.19
CA SER A 456 16.54 18.58 7.15
C SER A 456 16.41 17.41 6.16
N LYS A 457 17.09 17.54 5.01
CA LYS A 457 17.17 16.59 3.89
C LYS A 457 17.98 15.30 4.21
N ASN A 458 17.72 14.61 5.33
CA ASN A 458 18.47 13.38 5.66
C ASN A 458 17.60 12.11 5.67
N ARG A 459 17.74 11.31 4.60
CA ARG A 459 17.12 9.98 4.44
C ARG A 459 17.51 8.98 5.54
N SER A 460 18.68 9.15 6.17
CA SER A 460 19.13 8.32 7.30
C SER A 460 18.32 8.57 8.57
N LEU A 461 17.65 9.72 8.68
CA LEU A 461 16.82 10.06 9.83
C LEU A 461 15.48 9.32 9.76
N LEU A 462 14.88 9.21 8.57
CA LEU A 462 13.58 8.55 8.38
C LEU A 462 13.64 7.02 8.64
N ASP A 463 14.66 6.33 8.15
CA ASP A 463 14.87 4.90 8.42
C ASP A 463 15.11 4.65 9.92
N SER A 464 15.90 5.50 10.57
CA SER A 464 16.11 5.43 12.02
C SER A 464 14.82 5.63 12.81
N LYS A 465 13.96 6.57 12.40
CA LYS A 465 12.68 6.85 13.08
C LYS A 465 11.64 5.77 12.83
N LEU A 466 11.64 5.17 11.65
CA LEU A 466 10.77 4.04 11.36
C LEU A 466 11.16 2.81 12.18
N ARG A 467 12.46 2.54 12.34
CA ARG A 467 12.95 1.47 13.24
C ARG A 467 12.57 1.71 14.70
N GLU A 468 12.62 2.97 15.14
CA GLU A 468 12.21 3.38 16.50
C GLU A 468 10.70 3.14 16.72
N MET A 469 9.87 3.50 15.74
CA MET A 469 8.43 3.21 15.76
C MET A 469 8.13 1.71 15.76
N GLN A 470 8.77 0.94 14.89
CA GLN A 470 8.59 -0.51 14.86
C GLN A 470 8.99 -1.16 16.19
N ALA A 471 10.10 -0.72 16.79
CA ALA A 471 10.52 -1.20 18.09
C ALA A 471 9.53 -0.84 19.20
N PHE A 472 8.96 0.37 19.17
CA PHE A 472 7.95 0.83 20.13
C PHE A 472 6.69 -0.05 20.08
N PHE A 473 6.17 -0.33 18.89
CA PHE A 473 4.96 -1.14 18.71
C PHE A 473 5.18 -2.65 18.76
N GLY A 474 6.41 -3.11 19.01
CA GLY A 474 6.76 -4.54 19.06
C GLY A 474 6.73 -5.23 17.68
N LEU A 475 6.83 -4.46 16.60
CA LEU A 475 6.87 -4.95 15.22
C LEU A 475 8.27 -5.45 14.85
N THR A 476 8.36 -6.16 13.73
CA THR A 476 9.67 -6.54 13.18
C THR A 476 10.43 -5.27 12.77
N VAL A 477 11.59 -5.03 13.39
CA VAL A 477 12.38 -3.81 13.18
C VAL A 477 13.15 -3.89 11.85
N THR A 478 12.45 -3.60 10.76
CA THR A 478 12.97 -3.69 9.39
C THR A 478 13.53 -2.35 8.90
N GLY A 479 13.01 -1.23 9.40
CA GLY A 479 13.20 0.10 8.80
C GLY A 479 12.48 0.25 7.45
N GLU A 480 11.58 -0.68 7.14
CA GLU A 480 10.78 -0.69 5.92
C GLU A 480 9.29 -0.62 6.30
N LEU A 481 8.46 0.02 5.47
CA LEU A 481 7.01 0.12 5.70
C LEU A 481 6.33 -1.17 5.25
N ASP A 482 6.42 -2.22 6.07
CA ASP A 482 5.69 -3.48 5.85
C ASP A 482 4.20 -3.37 6.18
N SER A 483 3.41 -4.39 5.80
CA SER A 483 1.95 -4.40 5.98
C SER A 483 1.54 -4.13 7.42
N ASP A 484 2.24 -4.75 8.36
CA ASP A 484 1.91 -4.72 9.79
C ASP A 484 2.21 -3.32 10.36
N THR A 485 3.33 -2.71 9.94
CA THR A 485 3.65 -1.32 10.25
C THR A 485 2.59 -0.35 9.74
N LEU A 486 2.06 -0.59 8.54
CA LEU A 486 1.03 0.26 7.94
C LEU A 486 -0.35 0.11 8.60
N GLU A 487 -0.68 -1.08 9.07
CA GLU A 487 -1.92 -1.30 9.84
C GLU A 487 -1.88 -0.50 11.14
N ILE A 488 -0.75 -0.55 11.87
CA ILE A 488 -0.55 0.23 13.10
C ILE A 488 -0.61 1.74 12.84
N MET A 489 -0.01 2.24 11.75
CA MET A 489 0.00 3.68 11.42
C MET A 489 -1.38 4.24 11.03
N LYS A 490 -2.33 3.37 10.66
CA LYS A 490 -3.70 3.77 10.27
C LYS A 490 -4.69 3.73 11.43
N MET A 491 -4.32 3.15 12.56
CA MET A 491 -5.21 3.08 13.71
C MET A 491 -5.41 4.48 14.31
N PRO A 492 -6.65 4.87 14.66
CA PRO A 492 -6.89 6.09 15.43
C PRO A 492 -6.10 6.06 16.73
N ARG A 493 -5.53 7.18 17.16
CA ARG A 493 -4.57 7.21 18.27
C ARG A 493 -4.55 8.52 19.05
N CYS A 494 -3.83 8.54 20.16
CA CYS A 494 -3.49 9.76 20.88
C CYS A 494 -2.52 10.65 20.06
N GLY A 495 -2.69 11.96 20.19
CA GLY A 495 -1.93 13.02 19.55
C GLY A 495 -0.58 13.36 20.20
N VAL A 496 -0.25 12.73 21.34
CA VAL A 496 1.01 12.91 22.05
C VAL A 496 2.12 12.09 21.37
N PRO A 497 3.37 12.60 21.26
CA PRO A 497 4.48 11.83 20.68
C PRO A 497 4.89 10.61 21.52
N ASP A 498 5.34 9.54 20.85
CA ASP A 498 5.76 8.28 21.49
C ASP A 498 7.18 8.36 22.09
N VAL A 499 7.97 9.34 21.65
CA VAL A 499 9.38 9.51 22.03
C VAL A 499 9.71 11.00 22.30
N GLY A 500 10.78 11.27 23.07
CA GLY A 500 11.23 12.64 23.39
C GLY A 500 10.97 13.04 24.85
N GLN A 501 10.68 14.31 25.14
CA GLN A 501 10.40 14.81 26.50
C GLN A 501 9.19 14.10 27.17
N TYR A 502 8.35 13.47 26.35
CA TYR A 502 7.20 12.66 26.74
C TYR A 502 7.46 11.14 26.72
N GLY A 503 8.66 10.68 26.32
CA GLY A 503 9.07 9.26 26.39
C GLY A 503 9.65 8.86 27.74
N TYR A 504 9.61 9.77 28.72
CA TYR A 504 10.00 9.54 30.11
C TYR A 504 8.87 10.03 31.01
N THR A 505 8.52 9.28 32.07
CA THR A 505 7.58 9.74 33.10
C THR A 505 8.06 11.06 33.70
N LEU A 506 7.27 12.12 33.53
CA LEU A 506 7.60 13.47 33.97
C LEU A 506 7.26 13.65 35.47
N PRO A 507 7.81 14.66 36.16
CA PRO A 507 7.46 14.92 37.55
C PRO A 507 5.97 15.19 37.68
N GLY A 508 5.26 14.35 38.44
CA GLY A 508 3.84 14.55 38.72
C GLY A 508 3.56 15.85 39.45
N TRP A 509 2.28 16.21 39.49
CA TRP A 509 1.76 17.27 40.35
C TRP A 509 2.29 17.17 41.79
N ARG A 510 2.81 18.27 42.33
CA ARG A 510 3.30 18.33 43.72
C ARG A 510 2.19 18.20 44.78
N LYS A 511 0.93 18.31 44.35
CA LYS A 511 -0.26 18.25 45.20
C LYS A 511 -1.12 17.06 44.80
N HIS A 512 -1.81 16.50 45.79
CA HIS A 512 -2.70 15.35 45.59
C HIS A 512 -4.15 15.75 45.37
N ASN A 513 -4.56 16.97 45.75
CA ASN A 513 -5.89 17.49 45.46
C ASN A 513 -5.84 18.36 44.21
N LEU A 514 -6.33 17.82 43.10
CA LEU A 514 -6.35 18.43 41.78
C LEU A 514 -7.77 18.90 41.45
N THR A 515 -7.85 20.05 40.80
CA THR A 515 -9.11 20.61 40.31
C THR A 515 -9.22 20.42 38.81
N TYR A 516 -10.41 20.12 38.31
CA TYR A 516 -10.66 20.03 36.86
C TYR A 516 -11.89 20.85 36.46
N ARG A 517 -11.89 21.33 35.21
CA ARG A 517 -12.99 22.11 34.65
C ARG A 517 -13.23 21.78 33.19
N ILE A 518 -14.48 21.44 32.86
CA ILE A 518 -14.93 21.26 31.48
C ILE A 518 -15.33 22.63 30.92
N MET A 519 -14.65 23.08 29.88
CA MET A 519 -14.81 24.40 29.27
C MET A 519 -15.99 24.47 28.31
N ASN A 520 -16.13 23.44 27.48
CA ASN A 520 -17.21 23.24 26.51
C ASN A 520 -17.51 21.74 26.40
N TYR A 521 -18.61 21.41 25.74
CA TYR A 521 -19.13 20.05 25.62
C TYR A 521 -19.35 19.75 24.14
N THR A 522 -19.06 18.51 23.73
CA THR A 522 -19.43 17.97 22.43
C THR A 522 -20.94 17.98 22.21
N PRO A 523 -21.44 18.27 20.99
CA PRO A 523 -22.86 18.17 20.68
C PRO A 523 -23.33 16.72 20.50
N ASP A 524 -22.42 15.75 20.37
CA ASP A 524 -22.73 14.34 20.10
C ASP A 524 -23.34 13.64 21.33
N MET A 525 -23.02 14.15 22.53
CA MET A 525 -23.40 13.56 23.81
C MET A 525 -24.15 14.56 24.68
N ARG A 526 -25.08 14.06 25.50
CA ARG A 526 -25.71 14.91 26.52
C ARG A 526 -24.65 15.34 27.53
N ARG A 527 -24.72 16.59 28.00
CA ARG A 527 -23.75 17.12 29.00
C ARG A 527 -23.60 16.24 30.23
N ALA A 528 -24.69 15.60 30.69
CA ALA A 528 -24.64 14.67 31.81
C ALA A 528 -23.81 13.41 31.51
N ASP A 529 -23.89 12.89 30.28
CA ASP A 529 -23.14 11.70 29.85
C ASP A 529 -21.64 12.06 29.69
N VAL A 530 -21.33 13.26 29.18
CA VAL A 530 -19.95 13.80 29.14
C VAL A 530 -19.40 13.97 30.55
N ASP A 531 -20.18 14.57 31.46
CA ASP A 531 -19.78 14.74 32.86
C ASP A 531 -19.49 13.40 33.54
N GLU A 532 -20.35 12.41 33.31
CA GLU A 532 -20.18 11.05 33.84
C GLU A 532 -18.93 10.37 33.26
N ALA A 533 -18.69 10.48 31.95
CA ALA A 533 -17.53 9.90 31.28
C ALA A 533 -16.22 10.49 31.81
N ILE A 534 -16.13 11.82 31.90
CA ILE A 534 -14.95 12.53 32.42
C ILE A 534 -14.72 12.20 33.90
N GLN A 535 -15.77 12.16 34.71
CA GLN A 535 -15.65 11.79 36.12
C GLN A 535 -15.13 10.36 36.26
N LYS A 536 -15.73 9.41 35.55
CA LYS A 536 -15.28 8.01 35.57
C LYS A 536 -13.83 7.86 35.13
N ALA A 537 -13.41 8.60 34.11
CA ALA A 537 -12.05 8.59 33.61
C ALA A 537 -11.03 9.05 34.68
N LEU A 538 -11.33 10.11 35.43
CA LEU A 538 -10.49 10.55 36.56
C LEU A 538 -10.53 9.56 37.74
N GLU A 539 -11.67 8.89 37.97
CA GLU A 539 -11.81 7.85 39.00
C GLU A 539 -10.94 6.62 38.75
N VAL A 540 -10.58 6.33 37.49
CA VAL A 540 -9.66 5.25 37.15
C VAL A 540 -8.32 5.46 37.87
N TRP A 541 -7.80 6.69 37.86
CA TRP A 541 -6.50 7.04 38.45
C TRP A 541 -6.56 7.24 39.97
N SER A 542 -7.63 7.84 40.50
CA SER A 542 -7.77 8.05 41.96
C SER A 542 -7.98 6.75 42.74
N LYS A 543 -8.48 5.68 42.10
CA LYS A 543 -8.58 4.35 42.74
C LYS A 543 -7.24 3.71 43.07
N VAL A 544 -6.19 4.07 42.34
CA VAL A 544 -4.86 3.46 42.45
C VAL A 544 -3.78 4.45 42.90
N THR A 545 -4.15 5.68 43.27
CA THR A 545 -3.25 6.70 43.81
C THR A 545 -3.89 7.43 45.01
N PRO A 546 -3.16 8.31 45.72
CA PRO A 546 -3.74 9.20 46.72
C PRO A 546 -4.39 10.45 46.10
N LEU A 547 -4.50 10.54 44.77
CA LEU A 547 -5.03 11.71 44.08
C LEU A 547 -6.54 11.85 44.31
N VAL A 548 -6.99 13.10 44.46
CA VAL A 548 -8.39 13.49 44.60
C VAL A 548 -8.70 14.55 43.56
N PHE A 549 -9.75 14.34 42.78
CA PHE A 549 -10.17 15.25 41.72
C PHE A 549 -11.45 15.98 42.12
N THR A 550 -11.43 17.32 42.05
CA THR A 550 -12.58 18.17 42.39
C THR A 550 -13.01 18.99 41.18
N LYS A 551 -14.25 18.83 40.73
CA LYS A 551 -14.81 19.64 39.63
C LYS A 551 -15.06 21.08 40.10
N ILE A 552 -14.58 22.07 39.35
CA ILE A 552 -14.91 23.48 39.56
C ILE A 552 -15.66 24.05 38.36
N SER A 553 -16.58 24.98 38.60
CA SER A 553 -17.44 25.56 37.56
C SER A 553 -16.96 26.92 37.04
N LYS A 554 -16.06 27.60 37.77
CA LYS A 554 -15.51 28.92 37.45
C LYS A 554 -14.05 29.00 37.87
N GLY A 555 -13.28 29.87 37.21
CA GLY A 555 -11.83 30.03 37.46
C GLY A 555 -10.97 29.08 36.62
N VAL A 556 -9.66 29.11 36.86
CA VAL A 556 -8.67 28.23 36.23
C VAL A 556 -8.46 27.01 37.12
N ALA A 557 -8.61 25.82 36.54
CA ALA A 557 -8.39 24.54 37.22
C ALA A 557 -6.97 24.03 36.93
N ASP A 558 -6.59 22.92 37.56
CA ASP A 558 -5.31 22.24 37.25
C ASP A 558 -5.38 21.47 35.93
N ILE A 559 -6.56 20.99 35.55
CA ILE A 559 -6.83 20.29 34.30
C ILE A 559 -8.01 21.00 33.62
N MET A 560 -7.74 21.76 32.56
CA MET A 560 -8.80 22.34 31.73
C MET A 560 -9.14 21.38 30.59
N ILE A 561 -10.42 21.01 30.48
CA ILE A 561 -10.91 20.04 29.51
C ILE A 561 -11.70 20.76 28.43
N ALA A 562 -11.35 20.54 27.17
CA ALA A 562 -11.99 21.20 26.05
C ALA A 562 -12.14 20.29 24.84
N PHE A 563 -13.23 20.49 24.09
CA PHE A 563 -13.40 19.91 22.75
C PHE A 563 -13.07 20.98 21.70
N ARG A 564 -12.29 20.64 20.68
CA ARG A 564 -11.74 21.58 19.70
C ARG A 564 -11.62 20.92 18.33
N THR A 565 -11.60 21.71 17.26
CA THR A 565 -11.34 21.23 15.90
C THR A 565 -10.07 21.85 15.35
N GLY A 566 -9.36 21.13 14.47
CA GLY A 566 -8.19 21.61 13.74
C GLY A 566 -7.19 22.44 14.55
N VAL A 567 -6.85 23.63 14.04
CA VAL A 567 -6.02 24.63 14.73
C VAL A 567 -6.85 25.34 15.80
N HIS A 568 -6.49 25.17 17.07
CA HIS A 568 -7.29 25.71 18.18
C HIS A 568 -6.47 26.53 19.20
N GLY A 569 -6.88 27.78 19.39
CA GLY A 569 -6.27 28.70 20.37
C GLY A 569 -4.79 28.97 20.10
N TRP A 570 -4.00 29.02 21.16
CA TRP A 570 -2.53 29.10 21.11
C TRP A 570 -1.88 27.70 21.27
N CYS A 571 -2.63 26.64 21.00
CA CYS A 571 -2.15 25.27 21.15
C CYS A 571 -1.14 24.94 20.02
N PRO A 572 0.06 24.44 20.35
CA PRO A 572 1.07 24.07 19.35
C PRO A 572 0.75 22.75 18.64
N ARG A 573 -0.29 22.02 19.06
CA ARG A 573 -0.75 20.76 18.45
C ARG A 573 -2.10 21.00 17.77
N HIS A 574 -2.23 20.50 16.54
CA HIS A 574 -3.44 20.68 15.72
C HIS A 574 -4.06 19.31 15.46
N PHE A 575 -5.39 19.28 15.40
CA PHE A 575 -6.13 18.08 15.00
C PHE A 575 -6.20 17.94 13.47
N ASP A 576 -6.33 16.71 12.99
CA ASP A 576 -6.25 16.30 11.58
C ASP A 576 -7.61 15.94 10.96
N GLY A 577 -8.70 16.07 11.72
CA GLY A 577 -10.04 15.69 11.32
C GLY A 577 -10.33 14.21 11.64
N PRO A 578 -11.43 13.64 11.12
CA PRO A 578 -11.94 12.36 11.61
C PRO A 578 -11.00 11.15 11.40
N LEU A 579 -11.05 10.19 12.32
CA LEU A 579 -10.39 8.88 12.31
C LEU A 579 -8.85 8.92 12.47
N GLY A 580 -8.29 10.05 12.90
CA GLY A 580 -6.87 10.28 13.08
C GLY A 580 -6.47 10.41 14.56
N VAL A 581 -6.18 11.64 14.98
CA VAL A 581 -5.87 11.99 16.35
C VAL A 581 -7.14 12.26 17.15
N LEU A 582 -7.41 11.43 18.16
CA LEU A 582 -8.64 11.52 18.96
C LEU A 582 -8.58 12.60 20.05
N GLY A 583 -7.38 12.92 20.52
CA GLY A 583 -7.16 13.84 21.62
C GLY A 583 -5.68 13.99 21.95
N HIS A 584 -5.36 14.98 22.76
CA HIS A 584 -4.04 15.11 23.37
C HIS A 584 -4.13 15.83 24.72
N ALA A 585 -3.18 15.56 25.60
CA ALA A 585 -3.03 16.25 26.87
C ALA A 585 -1.60 16.74 27.11
N PHE A 586 -1.48 17.79 27.91
CA PHE A 586 -0.22 18.36 28.33
C PHE A 586 0.17 17.85 29.72
N PRO A 587 1.47 17.67 30.01
CA PRO A 587 1.93 17.12 31.27
C PRO A 587 1.78 18.15 32.40
N PRO A 588 1.89 17.73 33.67
CA PRO A 588 1.76 18.63 34.83
C PRO A 588 2.66 19.88 34.71
N GLY A 589 2.08 21.08 34.86
CA GLY A 589 2.84 22.32 34.68
C GLY A 589 2.04 23.60 34.87
N LEU A 590 2.67 24.75 34.59
CA LEU A 590 2.00 26.06 34.55
C LEU A 590 1.44 26.33 33.15
N GLY A 591 0.42 27.18 33.05
CA GLY A 591 -0.18 27.53 31.76
C GLY A 591 -1.05 26.40 31.23
N LEU A 592 -0.69 25.82 30.08
CA LEU A 592 -1.39 24.68 29.48
C LEU A 592 -1.10 23.35 30.21
N GLY A 593 -0.22 23.33 31.20
CA GLY A 593 0.17 22.09 31.87
C GLY A 593 -1.00 21.44 32.59
N GLY A 594 -1.31 20.19 32.21
CA GLY A 594 -2.49 19.45 32.66
C GLY A 594 -3.69 19.52 31.72
N ASP A 595 -3.74 20.48 30.80
CA ASP A 595 -4.90 20.67 29.92
C ASP A 595 -5.08 19.51 28.95
N THR A 596 -6.34 19.13 28.71
CA THR A 596 -6.73 18.00 27.89
C THR A 596 -7.68 18.47 26.79
N HIS A 597 -7.33 18.20 25.55
CA HIS A 597 -8.13 18.53 24.38
C HIS A 597 -8.62 17.25 23.68
N PHE A 598 -9.88 17.22 23.31
CA PHE A 598 -10.50 16.18 22.50
C PHE A 598 -10.86 16.73 21.13
N ASP A 599 -10.66 15.95 20.07
CA ASP A 599 -11.03 16.38 18.72
C ASP A 599 -12.55 16.32 18.54
N GLU A 600 -13.17 17.47 18.27
CA GLU A 600 -14.61 17.60 18.06
C GLU A 600 -15.04 17.18 16.64
N ASP A 601 -14.09 16.96 15.72
CA ASP A 601 -14.41 16.39 14.41
C ASP A 601 -14.70 14.87 14.50
N GLU A 602 -14.44 14.24 15.66
CA GLU A 602 -14.73 12.84 15.95
C GLU A 602 -16.14 12.61 16.50
N ASN A 603 -16.72 11.44 16.19
CA ASN A 603 -18.05 11.05 16.69
C ASN A 603 -17.96 10.46 18.11
N TRP A 604 -18.27 11.26 19.13
CA TRP A 604 -18.15 10.87 20.54
C TRP A 604 -19.35 10.09 21.06
N THR A 605 -19.10 9.00 21.79
CA THR A 605 -20.14 8.11 22.30
C THR A 605 -19.95 7.75 23.78
N ALA A 606 -21.07 7.46 24.45
CA ALA A 606 -21.10 7.01 25.84
C ALA A 606 -20.95 5.48 26.02
N LYS A 607 -21.05 4.72 24.94
CA LYS A 607 -21.08 3.24 24.91
C LYS A 607 -20.31 2.75 23.70
N ASP A 608 -19.78 1.53 23.77
CA ASP A 608 -19.09 0.94 22.63
C ASP A 608 -20.09 0.63 21.51
N GLY A 609 -19.76 1.08 20.29
CA GLY A 609 -20.65 1.09 19.13
C GLY A 609 -20.03 1.85 17.95
N GLU A 610 -20.85 2.49 17.10
CA GLU A 610 -20.36 3.36 16.02
C GLU A 610 -19.87 4.71 16.59
N GLY A 611 -18.55 4.86 16.75
CA GLY A 611 -17.89 6.08 17.24
C GLY A 611 -16.81 5.79 18.29
N PHE A 612 -16.24 6.83 18.89
CA PHE A 612 -15.18 6.71 19.91
C PHE A 612 -15.73 6.88 21.31
N ASN A 613 -15.38 5.96 22.21
CA ASN A 613 -15.85 6.00 23.60
C ASN A 613 -15.07 7.09 24.38
N LEU A 614 -15.76 8.18 24.71
CA LEU A 614 -15.16 9.35 25.38
C LEU A 614 -14.51 8.98 26.73
N PHE A 615 -15.08 8.02 27.47
CA PHE A 615 -14.51 7.60 28.76
C PHE A 615 -13.11 6.99 28.58
N LEU A 616 -12.91 6.15 27.55
CA LEU A 616 -11.63 5.49 27.30
C LEU A 616 -10.56 6.48 26.86
N VAL A 617 -10.89 7.34 25.88
CA VAL A 617 -9.94 8.35 25.40
C VAL A 617 -9.61 9.33 26.53
N ALA A 618 -10.62 9.79 27.29
CA ALA A 618 -10.37 10.67 28.43
C ALA A 618 -9.52 10.03 29.52
N ALA A 619 -9.70 8.74 29.81
CA ALA A 619 -8.90 8.05 30.81
C ALA A 619 -7.42 7.98 30.39
N HIS A 620 -7.15 7.72 29.10
CA HIS A 620 -5.81 7.77 28.51
C HIS A 620 -5.20 9.18 28.61
N GLU A 621 -5.90 10.20 28.10
CA GLU A 621 -5.38 11.57 28.08
C GLU A 621 -5.11 12.11 29.50
N PHE A 622 -5.92 11.75 30.48
CA PHE A 622 -5.65 12.14 31.88
C PHE A 622 -4.40 11.49 32.45
N GLY A 623 -3.98 10.31 31.97
CA GLY A 623 -2.69 9.75 32.33
C GLY A 623 -1.54 10.70 31.95
N HIS A 624 -1.60 11.30 30.77
CA HIS A 624 -0.64 12.35 30.37
C HIS A 624 -0.75 13.61 31.23
N SER A 625 -1.97 14.09 31.53
CA SER A 625 -2.18 15.23 32.45
C SER A 625 -1.65 14.99 33.86
N LEU A 626 -1.42 13.71 34.23
CA LEU A 626 -0.83 13.29 35.50
C LEU A 626 0.67 12.97 35.39
N GLY A 627 1.25 12.99 34.19
CA GLY A 627 2.69 12.86 33.96
C GLY A 627 3.14 11.50 33.44
N LEU A 628 2.22 10.62 33.05
CA LEU A 628 2.55 9.37 32.36
C LEU A 628 2.92 9.63 30.89
N SER A 629 3.85 8.82 30.39
CA SER A 629 4.18 8.67 28.97
C SER A 629 3.30 7.58 28.33
N HIS A 630 3.36 7.47 27.01
CA HIS A 630 2.81 6.28 26.35
C HIS A 630 3.53 5.01 26.81
N SER A 631 2.78 3.92 26.90
CA SER A 631 3.29 2.57 27.15
C SER A 631 3.48 1.82 25.84
N ASN A 632 4.45 0.92 25.80
CA ASN A 632 4.63 -0.03 24.71
C ASN A 632 3.89 -1.37 24.95
N ASP A 633 3.21 -1.52 26.09
CA ASP A 633 2.32 -2.64 26.37
C ASP A 633 0.96 -2.39 25.70
N GLN A 634 0.60 -3.23 24.72
CA GLN A 634 -0.67 -3.13 23.98
C GLN A 634 -1.91 -3.34 24.86
N THR A 635 -1.75 -3.84 26.08
CA THR A 635 -2.83 -4.03 27.06
C THR A 635 -2.97 -2.85 28.03
N ALA A 636 -2.02 -1.91 28.03
CA ALA A 636 -2.05 -0.73 28.86
C ALA A 636 -3.06 0.31 28.34
N LEU A 637 -3.72 1.01 29.26
CA LEU A 637 -4.55 2.15 28.92
C LEU A 637 -3.71 3.23 28.24
N MET A 638 -2.46 3.42 28.66
CA MET A 638 -1.52 4.38 28.07
C MET A 638 -0.90 3.91 26.74
N PHE A 639 -1.38 2.83 26.13
CA PHE A 639 -0.97 2.46 24.76
C PHE A 639 -1.51 3.51 23.75
N PRO A 640 -0.70 3.99 22.78
CA PRO A 640 -1.09 5.15 21.96
C PRO A 640 -2.30 4.91 21.05
N ASN A 641 -2.44 3.71 20.49
CA ASN A 641 -3.51 3.41 19.53
C ASN A 641 -4.80 3.07 20.28
N TYR A 642 -5.92 3.61 19.79
CA TYR A 642 -7.23 3.36 20.34
C TYR A 642 -7.65 1.90 20.12
N VAL A 643 -7.99 1.23 21.22
CA VAL A 643 -8.59 -0.10 21.21
C VAL A 643 -9.97 0.03 21.84
N SER A 644 -11.01 -0.45 21.13
CA SER A 644 -12.36 -0.52 21.69
C SER A 644 -12.42 -1.67 22.70
N LEU A 645 -12.73 -1.32 23.93
CA LEU A 645 -12.42 -2.12 25.10
C LEU A 645 -13.61 -2.09 26.07
N ASP A 646 -14.15 -3.27 26.42
CA ASP A 646 -15.38 -3.43 27.21
C ASP A 646 -15.31 -2.69 28.57
N PRO A 647 -15.99 -1.54 28.75
CA PRO A 647 -15.88 -0.66 29.91
C PRO A 647 -16.26 -1.33 31.24
N SER A 648 -17.00 -2.45 31.18
CA SER A 648 -17.40 -3.22 32.35
C SER A 648 -16.30 -4.17 32.87
N LYS A 649 -15.22 -4.37 32.10
CA LYS A 649 -14.10 -5.27 32.41
C LYS A 649 -12.77 -4.59 32.73
N TYR A 650 -12.68 -3.25 32.74
CA TYR A 650 -11.41 -2.53 32.88
C TYR A 650 -10.97 -2.22 34.31
N PRO A 651 -9.94 -2.92 34.84
CA PRO A 651 -8.90 -2.30 35.65
C PRO A 651 -7.74 -1.85 34.73
N LEU A 652 -7.05 -0.78 35.15
CA LEU A 652 -5.73 -0.40 34.65
C LEU A 652 -4.81 -1.64 34.55
N SER A 653 -3.97 -1.70 33.51
CA SER A 653 -2.93 -2.73 33.44
C SER A 653 -1.94 -2.55 34.60
N GLN A 654 -1.16 -3.57 34.91
CA GLN A 654 -0.15 -3.43 35.95
C GLN A 654 0.91 -2.39 35.56
N ASP A 655 1.20 -2.23 34.26
CA ASP A 655 2.10 -1.20 33.74
C ASP A 655 1.56 0.22 34.04
N ASP A 656 0.28 0.48 33.79
CA ASP A 656 -0.34 1.77 34.11
C ASP A 656 -0.32 2.06 35.62
N ILE A 657 -0.58 1.02 36.45
CA ILE A 657 -0.59 1.13 37.92
C ILE A 657 0.81 1.41 38.45
N ASP A 658 1.81 0.66 37.98
CA ASP A 658 3.20 0.84 38.40
C ASP A 658 3.73 2.20 37.95
N GLY A 659 3.39 2.61 36.72
CA GLY A 659 3.70 3.93 36.18
C GLY A 659 3.16 5.05 37.07
N ILE A 660 1.85 5.06 37.36
CA ILE A 660 1.24 6.15 38.12
C ILE A 660 1.64 6.13 39.60
N GLN A 661 1.83 4.94 40.20
CA GLN A 661 2.28 4.82 41.58
C GLN A 661 3.77 5.14 41.75
N SER A 662 4.58 5.02 40.71
CA SER A 662 5.96 5.51 40.75
C SER A 662 6.02 7.03 40.93
N ILE A 663 4.98 7.75 40.46
CA ILE A 663 4.87 9.21 40.54
C ILE A 663 4.21 9.63 41.87
N TYR A 664 3.08 9.02 42.22
CA TYR A 664 2.21 9.48 43.32
C TYR A 664 2.13 8.54 44.53
N GLY A 665 2.74 7.36 44.46
CA GLY A 665 2.63 6.30 45.47
C GLY A 665 1.31 5.54 45.42
N SER A 666 1.24 4.42 46.16
CA SER A 666 0.00 3.62 46.28
C SER A 666 -0.99 4.26 47.26
N PRO A 667 -2.31 4.00 47.13
CA PRO A 667 -3.31 4.50 48.07
C PRO A 667 -3.06 3.98 49.50
N PRO A 668 -3.41 4.74 50.54
CA PRO A 668 -3.38 4.23 51.92
C PRO A 668 -4.32 3.02 52.07
N LYS A 669 -3.76 1.89 52.56
CA LYS A 669 -4.45 0.58 52.60
C LYS A 669 -5.73 0.59 53.44
N ILE A 670 -6.88 0.39 52.79
CA ILE A 670 -8.09 -0.19 53.41
C ILE A 670 -8.11 -1.71 53.05
N PRO A 671 -8.47 -2.63 53.97
CA PRO A 671 -8.25 -4.07 53.74
C PRO A 671 -9.33 -4.75 52.86
N THR A 672 -8.91 -5.79 52.12
CA THR A 672 -9.66 -6.84 51.35
C THR A 672 -10.03 -6.48 49.89
N LYS A 673 -9.92 -7.30 48.83
CA LYS A 673 -9.64 -8.75 48.53
C LYS A 673 -9.18 -8.85 47.02
N PRO A 674 -8.41 -9.88 46.56
CA PRO A 674 -7.69 -9.85 45.27
C PRO A 674 -8.47 -10.36 44.02
N LYS A 675 -8.27 -9.73 42.85
CA LYS A 675 -8.65 -10.23 41.49
C LYS A 675 -7.49 -11.04 40.87
N GLY A 676 -7.81 -12.11 40.14
CA GLY A 676 -6.91 -13.23 39.82
C GLY A 676 -5.94 -13.05 38.62
N PRO A 677 -4.98 -13.98 38.46
CA PRO A 677 -3.86 -13.88 37.50
C PRO A 677 -4.20 -14.36 36.07
N THR A 678 -3.57 -13.71 35.08
CA THR A 678 -3.55 -14.02 33.64
C THR A 678 -2.74 -15.29 33.34
N GLU A 679 -3.13 -16.07 32.32
CA GLU A 679 -2.49 -17.36 31.98
C GLU A 679 -1.11 -17.18 31.30
N PRO A 680 -0.07 -17.91 31.72
CA PRO A 680 1.29 -17.76 31.18
C PRO A 680 1.55 -18.63 29.92
N HIS A 681 2.47 -18.22 29.01
CA HIS A 681 2.71 -18.85 27.71
C HIS A 681 4.20 -19.25 27.48
N ALA A 682 4.50 -20.56 27.39
CA ALA A 682 5.87 -21.11 27.52
C ALA A 682 6.91 -20.74 26.43
N CYS A 683 6.49 -20.56 25.17
CA CYS A 683 7.39 -20.25 24.04
C CYS A 683 7.32 -18.80 23.54
N ALA A 684 6.30 -18.03 23.97
CA ALA A 684 6.07 -16.66 23.53
C ALA A 684 6.70 -15.61 24.46
N ASP A 685 7.10 -16.01 25.67
CA ASP A 685 7.79 -15.16 26.64
C ASP A 685 9.27 -15.59 26.79
N PRO A 686 10.22 -14.89 26.14
CA PRO A 686 11.65 -15.15 26.27
C PRO A 686 12.21 -14.85 27.67
N GLY A 687 11.44 -14.13 28.49
CA GLY A 687 11.73 -13.73 29.87
C GLY A 687 11.17 -14.69 30.93
N LEU A 688 10.40 -15.71 30.53
CA LEU A 688 9.60 -16.55 31.43
C LEU A 688 10.44 -17.17 32.55
N ALA A 689 10.12 -16.76 33.78
CA ALA A 689 10.67 -17.30 35.01
C ALA A 689 9.62 -18.16 35.72
N MET A 690 9.99 -19.38 36.12
CA MET A 690 9.09 -20.32 36.79
C MET A 690 9.05 -20.06 38.29
N ASP A 691 7.89 -20.27 38.91
CA ASP A 691 7.73 -20.07 40.35
C ASP A 691 8.23 -21.30 41.14
N ALA A 692 8.08 -22.50 40.58
CA ALA A 692 8.68 -23.74 41.09
C ALA A 692 8.86 -24.77 39.95
N ILE A 693 9.81 -25.70 40.10
CA ILE A 693 10.05 -26.80 39.15
C ILE A 693 10.39 -28.07 39.94
N THR A 694 9.83 -29.22 39.57
CA THR A 694 10.17 -30.53 40.17
C THR A 694 10.06 -31.65 39.14
N THR A 695 10.70 -32.78 39.43
CA THR A 695 10.44 -34.06 38.75
C THR A 695 9.30 -34.82 39.42
N PHE A 696 8.64 -35.70 38.67
CA PHE A 696 7.77 -36.74 39.22
C PHE A 696 7.72 -37.94 38.28
N ARG A 697 8.08 -39.15 38.72
CA ARG A 697 7.87 -40.41 37.95
C ARG A 697 8.14 -40.33 36.43
N ARG A 698 9.27 -39.71 36.03
CA ARG A 698 9.75 -39.50 34.63
C ARG A 698 9.15 -38.30 33.87
N GLU A 699 8.52 -37.36 34.54
CA GLU A 699 8.12 -36.07 33.96
C GLU A 699 8.74 -34.89 34.72
N VAL A 700 8.86 -33.75 34.04
CA VAL A 700 9.25 -32.46 34.65
C VAL A 700 8.01 -31.58 34.68
N MET A 701 7.69 -31.08 35.88
CA MET A 701 6.58 -30.16 36.11
C MET A 701 7.11 -28.75 36.36
N PHE A 702 6.63 -27.80 35.57
CA PHE A 702 6.94 -26.37 35.69
C PHE A 702 5.72 -25.62 36.19
N PHE A 703 5.82 -24.91 37.32
CA PHE A 703 4.69 -24.20 37.94
C PHE A 703 4.81 -22.68 37.71
N LYS A 704 3.72 -22.06 37.28
CA LYS A 704 3.62 -20.60 37.14
C LYS A 704 2.20 -20.11 37.44
N GLY A 705 2.06 -19.28 38.46
CA GLY A 705 0.76 -18.75 38.87
C GLY A 705 -0.21 -19.85 39.29
N ARG A 706 -1.30 -20.02 38.53
CA ARG A 706 -2.30 -21.08 38.74
C ARG A 706 -2.12 -22.27 37.81
N HIS A 707 -1.09 -22.25 36.98
CA HIS A 707 -0.92 -23.16 35.87
C HIS A 707 0.37 -23.95 36.01
N LEU A 708 0.39 -25.11 35.35
CA LEU A 708 1.59 -25.92 35.24
C LEU A 708 1.77 -26.42 33.81
N TRP A 709 3.03 -26.63 33.43
CA TRP A 709 3.38 -27.41 32.24
C TRP A 709 3.97 -28.74 32.65
N ARG A 710 3.64 -29.80 31.91
CA ARG A 710 4.24 -31.14 32.05
C ARG A 710 4.99 -31.47 30.79
N THR A 711 6.24 -31.88 30.96
CA THR A 711 7.06 -32.40 29.86
C THR A 711 7.57 -33.79 30.21
N TYR A 712 7.60 -34.68 29.22
CA TYR A 712 8.13 -36.03 29.37
C TYR A 712 9.49 -36.11 28.72
N PHE A 713 10.44 -36.83 29.32
CA PHE A 713 11.79 -36.96 28.74
C PHE A 713 11.79 -37.67 27.37
N ASP A 714 10.76 -38.49 27.09
CA ASP A 714 10.70 -39.40 25.95
C ASP A 714 9.67 -38.98 24.87
N ILE A 715 8.84 -37.95 25.10
CA ILE A 715 7.73 -37.53 24.21
C ILE A 715 7.79 -36.01 24.01
N ALA A 716 7.49 -35.53 22.79
CA ALA A 716 7.64 -34.12 22.41
C ALA A 716 6.45 -33.21 22.77
N ASP A 717 5.45 -33.72 23.49
CA ASP A 717 4.24 -32.98 23.83
C ASP A 717 4.42 -32.23 25.16
N VAL A 718 3.98 -30.97 25.15
CA VAL A 718 3.92 -30.10 26.33
C VAL A 718 2.45 -29.91 26.68
N GLU A 719 2.03 -30.43 27.83
CA GLU A 719 0.68 -30.22 28.34
C GLU A 719 0.64 -28.95 29.19
N PHE A 720 -0.37 -28.08 29.00
CA PHE A 720 -0.61 -26.88 29.80
C PHE A 720 -1.97 -26.98 30.49
N GLU A 721 -1.97 -26.96 31.83
CA GLU A 721 -3.16 -27.21 32.64
C GLU A 721 -3.18 -26.34 33.90
N SER A 722 -4.35 -26.24 34.54
CA SER A 722 -4.49 -25.61 35.85
C SER A 722 -4.01 -26.55 36.97
N ILE A 723 -3.26 -26.02 37.95
CA ILE A 723 -2.83 -26.76 39.16
C ILE A 723 -4.06 -27.33 39.89
N ALA A 724 -5.16 -26.57 39.92
CA ALA A 724 -6.39 -26.97 40.60
C ALA A 724 -7.09 -28.16 39.93
N SER A 725 -6.83 -28.43 38.65
CA SER A 725 -7.39 -29.61 37.95
C SER A 725 -6.87 -30.91 38.57
N PHE A 726 -5.65 -30.92 39.09
CA PHE A 726 -5.03 -32.09 39.70
C PHE A 726 -5.10 -32.05 41.23
N TRP A 727 -4.84 -30.87 41.82
CA TRP A 727 -4.78 -30.69 43.27
C TRP A 727 -5.57 -29.44 43.70
N PRO A 728 -6.91 -29.54 43.83
CA PRO A 728 -7.77 -28.41 44.15
C PRO A 728 -7.43 -27.68 45.46
N SER A 729 -6.81 -28.38 46.41
CA SER A 729 -6.45 -27.86 47.73
C SER A 729 -5.09 -27.15 47.77
N LEU A 730 -4.34 -27.12 46.67
CA LEU A 730 -3.07 -26.39 46.61
C LEU A 730 -3.30 -24.90 46.32
N PRO A 731 -2.50 -24.01 46.93
CA PRO A 731 -2.55 -22.60 46.61
C PRO A 731 -1.88 -22.30 45.25
N ALA A 732 -2.31 -21.21 44.61
CA ALA A 732 -1.60 -20.62 43.47
C ALA A 732 -0.21 -20.08 43.89
N ASP A 733 0.66 -19.76 42.94
CA ASP A 733 1.96 -19.10 43.15
C ASP A 733 2.88 -19.89 44.11
N LEU A 734 3.09 -21.17 43.79
CA LEU A 734 3.99 -22.05 44.55
C LEU A 734 5.43 -21.54 44.46
N GLN A 735 6.14 -21.49 45.58
CA GLN A 735 7.48 -20.88 45.66
C GLN A 735 8.63 -21.89 45.55
N ALA A 736 8.38 -23.17 45.85
CA ALA A 736 9.33 -24.25 45.63
C ALA A 736 8.59 -25.59 45.58
N ALA A 737 9.18 -26.58 44.91
CA ALA A 737 8.68 -27.95 44.88
C ALA A 737 9.85 -28.93 44.76
N TYR A 738 9.75 -30.13 45.33
CA TYR A 738 10.69 -31.22 45.07
C TYR A 738 10.05 -32.61 45.27
N GLU A 739 10.60 -33.62 44.61
CA GLU A 739 10.23 -35.03 44.78
C GLU A 739 11.05 -35.68 45.89
N SER A 740 10.36 -36.17 46.92
CA SER A 740 11.00 -36.88 48.02
C SER A 740 11.35 -38.32 47.67
N PRO A 741 12.30 -38.94 48.40
CA PRO A 741 12.63 -40.37 48.28
C PRO A 741 11.46 -41.34 48.47
N ARG A 742 10.33 -40.86 49.02
CA ARG A 742 9.15 -41.67 49.35
C ARG A 742 8.06 -41.61 48.27
N ASP A 743 8.43 -41.19 47.05
CA ASP A 743 7.51 -41.05 45.91
C ASP A 743 6.34 -40.10 46.26
N GLN A 744 6.72 -38.96 46.85
CA GLN A 744 5.82 -37.88 47.25
C GLN A 744 6.42 -36.55 46.81
N ILE A 745 5.60 -35.62 46.31
CA ILE A 745 6.03 -34.26 45.98
C ILE A 745 5.74 -33.36 47.17
N LEU A 746 6.74 -32.60 47.61
CA LEU A 746 6.57 -31.53 48.59
C LEU A 746 6.53 -30.19 47.87
N VAL A 747 5.48 -29.40 48.12
CA VAL A 747 5.31 -28.06 47.56
C VAL A 747 5.23 -27.02 48.66
N PHE A 748 5.80 -25.84 48.42
CA PHE A 748 6.01 -24.80 49.44
C PHE A 748 5.35 -23.49 49.03
N LYS A 749 4.69 -22.86 49.99
CA LYS A 749 4.20 -21.48 49.88
C LYS A 749 4.21 -20.81 51.24
N ASP A 750 4.87 -19.67 51.31
CA ASP A 750 5.09 -18.88 52.51
C ASP A 750 5.68 -19.76 53.62
N GLU A 751 5.07 -19.78 54.81
CA GLU A 751 5.53 -20.58 55.94
C GLU A 751 5.00 -22.02 55.95
N ASN A 752 4.34 -22.46 54.87
CA ASN A 752 3.62 -23.73 54.81
C ASN A 752 4.12 -24.63 53.68
N PHE A 753 3.96 -25.94 53.87
CA PHE A 753 4.19 -26.93 52.84
C PHE A 753 3.12 -28.02 52.82
N TRP A 754 2.90 -28.60 51.64
CA TRP A 754 1.97 -29.70 51.41
C TRP A 754 2.74 -30.92 50.88
N VAL A 755 2.22 -32.11 51.18
CA VAL A 755 2.74 -33.36 50.64
C VAL A 755 1.69 -33.96 49.70
N ILE A 756 2.12 -34.31 48.51
CA ILE A 756 1.31 -34.86 47.43
C ILE A 756 1.77 -36.30 47.16
N ARG A 757 0.84 -37.23 47.03
CA ARG A 757 1.09 -38.60 46.56
C ARG A 757 0.14 -38.92 45.40
N GLY A 758 0.67 -39.00 44.19
CA GLY A 758 -0.15 -39.10 42.97
C GLY A 758 -1.07 -37.87 42.84
N TYR A 759 -2.37 -38.08 42.69
CA TYR A 759 -3.37 -37.01 42.58
C TYR A 759 -3.93 -36.52 43.92
N ALA A 760 -3.45 -37.04 45.05
CA ALA A 760 -3.98 -36.70 46.37
C ALA A 760 -2.99 -35.86 47.19
N VAL A 761 -3.48 -34.75 47.75
CA VAL A 761 -2.81 -34.02 48.83
C VAL A 761 -3.10 -34.78 50.14
N LEU A 762 -2.06 -35.08 50.92
CA LEU A 762 -2.23 -35.83 52.17
C LEU A 762 -3.03 -35.02 53.21
N PRO A 763 -3.93 -35.66 53.98
CA PRO A 763 -4.92 -34.97 54.82
C PRO A 763 -4.34 -34.17 56.00
N ASP A 764 -3.11 -34.50 56.44
CA ASP A 764 -2.45 -33.83 57.57
C ASP A 764 -1.69 -32.54 57.16
N TYR A 765 -1.96 -32.02 55.96
CA TYR A 765 -1.25 -30.87 55.38
C TYR A 765 -2.23 -29.74 54.99
N PRO A 766 -1.82 -28.45 55.07
CA PRO A 766 -0.45 -27.97 55.21
C PRO A 766 0.17 -28.10 56.60
N LYS A 767 1.49 -28.30 56.64
CA LYS A 767 2.31 -28.17 57.86
C LYS A 767 3.23 -26.97 57.75
N SER A 768 3.61 -26.39 58.89
CA SER A 768 4.57 -25.29 58.91
C SER A 768 5.97 -25.78 58.53
N ILE A 769 6.71 -25.01 57.71
CA ILE A 769 8.11 -25.29 57.37
C ILE A 769 9.01 -25.37 58.62
N HIS A 770 8.61 -24.79 59.74
CA HIS A 770 9.34 -24.89 61.01
C HIS A 770 9.40 -26.33 61.54
N THR A 771 8.46 -27.19 61.15
CA THR A 771 8.50 -28.63 61.48
C THR A 771 9.62 -29.37 60.77
N LEU A 772 10.14 -28.83 59.66
CA LEU A 772 11.32 -29.33 58.96
C LEU A 772 12.64 -28.84 59.59
N GLY A 773 12.58 -28.04 60.67
CA GLY A 773 13.75 -27.52 61.38
C GLY A 773 14.18 -26.10 60.98
N PHE A 774 13.40 -25.38 60.18
CA PHE A 774 13.67 -23.98 59.86
C PHE A 774 13.37 -23.04 61.05
N PRO A 775 14.23 -22.04 61.32
CA PRO A 775 13.97 -21.06 62.38
C PRO A 775 12.81 -20.11 61.98
N ARG A 776 12.09 -19.57 62.98
CA ARG A 776 10.92 -18.68 62.78
C ARG A 776 11.15 -17.42 61.93
N ARG A 777 12.41 -17.06 61.71
CA ARG A 777 12.83 -15.95 60.84
C ARG A 777 12.71 -16.26 59.35
N VAL A 778 12.68 -17.54 58.96
CA VAL A 778 12.49 -17.94 57.57
C VAL A 778 10.99 -17.94 57.28
N LYS A 779 10.59 -17.11 56.31
CA LYS A 779 9.18 -16.85 55.97
C LYS A 779 8.73 -17.47 54.66
N LYS A 780 9.68 -17.92 53.84
CA LYS A 780 9.46 -18.60 52.57
C LYS A 780 10.71 -19.36 52.14
N ILE A 781 10.55 -20.26 51.18
CA ILE A 781 11.62 -21.01 50.52
C ILE A 781 11.56 -20.66 49.03
N ASP A 782 12.68 -20.26 48.45
CA ASP A 782 12.75 -19.78 47.06
C ASP A 782 12.99 -20.92 46.05
N ALA A 783 13.60 -22.04 46.45
CA ALA A 783 13.72 -23.25 45.63
C ALA A 783 14.05 -24.48 46.48
N ALA A 784 13.79 -25.69 45.98
CA ALA A 784 14.11 -26.95 46.67
C ALA A 784 14.46 -28.08 45.68
N VAL A 785 15.38 -28.98 46.04
CA VAL A 785 15.70 -30.18 45.25
C VAL A 785 16.18 -31.30 46.17
N CYS A 786 15.75 -32.55 45.93
CA CYS A 786 16.29 -33.72 46.62
C CYS A 786 17.32 -34.40 45.74
N ASP A 787 18.51 -34.65 46.30
CA ASP A 787 19.54 -35.45 45.67
C ASP A 787 19.22 -36.94 45.84
N HIS A 788 18.90 -37.62 44.74
CA HIS A 788 18.55 -39.05 44.74
C HIS A 788 19.70 -39.96 45.21
N ASP A 789 20.96 -39.57 44.98
CA ASP A 789 22.14 -40.35 45.36
C ASP A 789 22.37 -40.32 46.87
N THR A 790 22.29 -39.12 47.47
CA THR A 790 22.61 -38.91 48.89
C THR A 790 21.40 -38.91 49.81
N ARG A 791 20.17 -38.89 49.24
CA ARG A 791 18.90 -38.72 49.98
C ARG A 791 18.89 -37.46 50.85
N LYS A 792 19.56 -36.41 50.38
CA LYS A 792 19.61 -35.09 51.03
C LYS A 792 18.82 -34.09 50.22
N THR A 793 17.99 -33.30 50.89
CA THR A 793 17.22 -32.23 50.26
C THR A 793 17.89 -30.88 50.51
N PHE A 794 18.11 -30.12 49.45
CA PHE A 794 18.63 -28.77 49.50
C PHE A 794 17.49 -27.76 49.40
N PHE A 795 17.43 -26.82 50.34
CA PHE A 795 16.48 -25.71 50.33
C PHE A 795 17.21 -24.38 50.16
N PHE A 796 16.74 -23.53 49.26
CA PHE A 796 17.34 -22.23 48.98
C PHE A 796 16.45 -21.12 49.54
N VAL A 797 17.05 -20.22 50.33
CA VAL A 797 16.37 -19.11 51.01
C VAL A 797 17.25 -17.87 50.91
N GLY A 798 16.90 -16.95 50.01
CA GLY A 798 17.70 -15.77 49.67
C GLY A 798 19.10 -16.17 49.20
N ILE A 799 20.12 -15.79 49.96
CA ILE A 799 21.54 -16.09 49.67
C ILE A 799 22.06 -17.36 50.36
N TRP A 800 21.18 -18.09 51.05
CA TRP A 800 21.53 -19.23 51.90
C TRP A 800 20.96 -20.55 51.34
N CYS A 801 21.74 -21.62 51.38
CA CYS A 801 21.25 -22.98 51.19
C CYS A 801 21.21 -23.72 52.54
N TRP A 802 20.20 -24.55 52.72
CA TRP A 802 20.00 -25.45 53.86
C TRP A 802 20.02 -26.88 53.33
N ARG A 803 20.42 -27.86 54.15
CA ARG A 803 20.44 -29.27 53.77
C ARG A 803 19.70 -30.10 54.81
N TYR A 804 18.74 -30.87 54.36
CA TYR A 804 17.85 -31.70 55.16
C TYR A 804 18.10 -33.17 54.85
N ASP A 805 18.21 -33.99 55.90
CA ASP A 805 18.34 -35.44 55.77
C ASP A 805 16.96 -36.08 55.71
N GLU A 806 16.59 -36.65 54.56
CA GLU A 806 15.28 -37.28 54.39
C GLU A 806 15.13 -38.58 55.19
N MET A 807 16.22 -39.25 55.52
CA MET A 807 16.21 -40.48 56.29
C MET A 807 16.09 -40.19 57.79
N ALA A 808 16.89 -39.24 58.29
CA ALA A 808 16.88 -38.83 59.68
C ALA A 808 15.78 -37.81 60.01
N GLN A 809 15.15 -37.22 58.98
CA GLN A 809 14.12 -36.19 59.08
C GLN A 809 14.55 -34.95 59.89
N VAL A 810 15.83 -34.57 59.78
CA VAL A 810 16.43 -33.44 60.50
C VAL A 810 17.35 -32.61 59.59
N MET A 811 17.55 -31.33 59.92
CA MET A 811 18.51 -30.47 59.24
C MET A 811 19.95 -30.89 59.58
N ASP A 812 20.80 -30.98 58.56
CA ASP A 812 22.21 -31.34 58.71
C ASP A 812 22.97 -30.27 59.51
N ARG A 813 23.84 -30.73 60.42
CA ARG A 813 24.75 -29.85 61.16
C ARG A 813 25.72 -29.17 60.20
N GLY A 814 25.89 -27.85 60.35
CA GLY A 814 26.75 -27.03 59.48
C GLY A 814 26.01 -26.30 58.35
N PHE A 815 24.68 -26.35 58.33
CA PHE A 815 23.81 -25.53 57.48
C PHE A 815 23.00 -24.54 58.34
N PRO A 816 22.68 -23.33 57.83
CA PRO A 816 22.79 -22.90 56.44
C PRO A 816 24.20 -22.49 55.99
N GLN A 817 24.50 -22.65 54.69
CA GLN A 817 25.71 -22.14 54.05
C GLN A 817 25.39 -21.13 52.97
N ARG A 818 26.34 -20.26 52.61
CA ARG A 818 26.14 -19.31 51.50
C ARG A 818 26.12 -20.07 50.17
N ILE A 819 25.13 -19.77 49.33
CA ILE A 819 24.95 -20.41 48.02
C ILE A 819 26.24 -20.34 47.20
N VAL A 820 26.82 -19.13 47.07
CA VAL A 820 28.07 -18.89 46.33
C VAL A 820 29.28 -19.67 46.82
N LYS A 821 29.28 -20.13 48.08
CA LYS A 821 30.38 -20.91 48.67
C LYS A 821 30.19 -22.41 48.42
N TYR A 822 28.94 -22.88 48.53
CA TYR A 822 28.62 -24.30 48.40
C TYR A 822 28.43 -24.72 46.94
N PHE A 823 27.83 -23.85 46.13
CA PHE A 823 27.61 -23.97 44.69
C PHE A 823 28.28 -22.78 43.97
N PRO A 824 29.60 -22.81 43.74
CA PRO A 824 30.28 -21.73 43.03
C PRO A 824 29.76 -21.56 41.60
N GLY A 825 29.57 -20.31 41.16
CA GLY A 825 29.21 -19.95 39.78
C GLY A 825 27.73 -19.65 39.53
N ILE A 826 26.79 -20.20 40.31
CA ILE A 826 25.33 -20.04 40.03
C ILE A 826 24.75 -18.68 40.44
N GLY A 827 25.51 -17.85 41.15
CA GLY A 827 25.08 -16.54 41.64
C GLY A 827 24.51 -16.56 43.06
N ILE A 828 23.86 -15.47 43.45
CA ILE A 828 23.42 -15.23 44.84
C ILE A 828 21.98 -15.67 45.14
N ARG A 829 21.17 -15.98 44.13
CA ARG A 829 19.75 -16.33 44.26
C ARG A 829 19.38 -17.40 43.24
N VAL A 830 18.50 -18.30 43.64
CA VAL A 830 17.94 -19.39 42.83
C VAL A 830 16.43 -19.25 42.85
N ASP A 831 15.81 -19.27 41.67
CA ASP A 831 14.36 -19.12 41.51
C ASP A 831 13.67 -20.50 41.43
N ALA A 832 14.34 -21.51 40.86
CA ALA A 832 13.91 -22.92 40.90
C ALA A 832 15.11 -23.86 40.67
N VAL A 833 14.99 -25.13 41.07
CA VAL A 833 16.02 -26.15 40.85
C VAL A 833 15.42 -27.56 40.82
N PHE A 834 15.91 -28.43 39.93
CA PHE A 834 15.58 -29.85 39.93
C PHE A 834 16.79 -30.72 39.52
N GLN A 835 16.72 -32.02 39.75
CA GLN A 835 17.77 -32.98 39.38
C GLN A 835 17.34 -33.83 38.18
N HIS A 836 18.23 -33.99 37.20
CA HIS A 836 18.05 -34.94 36.09
C HIS A 836 19.41 -35.42 35.56
N ASN A 837 19.52 -36.72 35.26
CA ASN A 837 20.76 -37.38 34.80
C ASN A 837 22.01 -37.00 35.63
N ASP A 838 21.90 -37.04 36.96
CA ASP A 838 22.94 -36.68 37.94
C ASP A 838 23.38 -35.19 37.96
N PHE A 839 22.75 -34.33 37.18
CA PHE A 839 22.98 -32.87 37.20
C PHE A 839 21.87 -32.13 37.94
N PHE A 840 22.24 -31.01 38.57
CA PHE A 840 21.29 -30.02 39.05
C PHE A 840 21.08 -28.94 37.99
N TYR A 841 19.83 -28.67 37.64
CA TYR A 841 19.45 -27.59 36.75
C TYR A 841 18.94 -26.43 37.58
N PHE A 842 19.75 -25.38 37.74
CA PHE A 842 19.40 -24.17 38.47
C PHE A 842 18.76 -23.14 37.55
N PHE A 843 17.70 -22.48 38.00
CA PHE A 843 16.99 -21.45 37.23
C PHE A 843 17.10 -20.09 37.90
N ARG A 844 17.32 -19.06 37.07
CA ARG A 844 17.36 -17.66 37.49
C ARG A 844 16.84 -16.76 36.36
N GLY A 845 15.64 -16.21 36.54
CA GLY A 845 14.91 -15.54 35.47
C GLY A 845 14.76 -16.45 34.24
N SER A 846 15.12 -15.93 33.07
CA SER A 846 15.08 -16.65 31.79
C SER A 846 16.30 -17.55 31.51
N ARG A 847 17.22 -17.73 32.47
CA ARG A 847 18.43 -18.55 32.32
C ARG A 847 18.39 -19.78 33.21
N GLN A 848 18.87 -20.89 32.67
CA GLN A 848 19.14 -22.11 33.41
C GLN A 848 20.61 -22.54 33.33
N PHE A 849 21.11 -23.17 34.40
CA PHE A 849 22.48 -23.61 34.56
C PHE A 849 22.50 -25.10 34.89
N GLU A 850 23.06 -25.90 34.00
CA GLU A 850 23.36 -27.31 34.26
C GLU A 850 24.62 -27.39 35.12
N TYR A 851 24.52 -28.03 36.28
CA TYR A 851 25.54 -28.02 37.31
C TYR A 851 25.92 -29.44 37.74
N ASP A 852 27.21 -29.76 37.64
CA ASP A 852 27.76 -31.02 38.11
C ASP A 852 28.08 -30.91 39.60
N ILE A 853 27.38 -31.69 40.43
CA ILE A 853 27.53 -31.66 41.89
C ILE A 853 28.86 -32.28 42.33
N LYS A 854 29.37 -33.27 41.57
CA LYS A 854 30.61 -34.00 41.87
C LYS A 854 31.82 -33.13 41.51
N ALA A 855 31.79 -32.47 40.34
CA ALA A 855 32.84 -31.57 39.87
C ALA A 855 32.73 -30.13 40.41
N LYS A 856 31.56 -29.76 40.97
CA LYS A 856 31.22 -28.42 41.48
C LYS A 856 31.40 -27.29 40.45
N ASN A 857 30.99 -27.51 39.22
CA ASN A 857 31.07 -26.50 38.15
C ASN A 857 29.79 -26.49 37.28
N ILE A 858 29.63 -25.40 36.53
CA ILE A 858 28.56 -25.26 35.53
C ILE A 858 29.07 -25.89 34.23
N THR A 859 28.35 -26.88 33.72
CA THR A 859 28.67 -27.57 32.46
C THR A 859 28.05 -26.85 31.26
N ARG A 860 26.85 -26.26 31.44
CA ARG A 860 26.11 -25.58 30.35
C ARG A 860 25.20 -24.47 30.88
N VAL A 861 25.03 -23.41 30.08
CA VAL A 861 24.03 -22.34 30.31
C VAL A 861 23.04 -22.32 29.15
N MET A 862 21.75 -22.33 29.45
CA MET A 862 20.66 -22.38 28.47
C MET A 862 19.53 -21.41 28.84
N ARG A 863 18.55 -21.21 27.96
CA ARG A 863 17.31 -20.48 28.29
C ARG A 863 16.33 -21.39 29.03
N THR A 864 15.54 -20.84 29.94
CA THR A 864 14.54 -21.59 30.71
C THR A 864 13.54 -22.34 29.82
N ASN A 865 13.16 -21.75 28.68
CA ASN A 865 12.20 -22.33 27.74
C ASN A 865 12.76 -23.42 26.81
N SER A 866 14.05 -23.76 26.89
CA SER A 866 14.63 -24.81 26.04
C SER A 866 14.06 -26.21 26.32
N TRP A 867 13.37 -26.39 27.46
CA TRP A 867 12.63 -27.61 27.80
C TRP A 867 11.31 -27.79 27.02
N PHE A 868 10.81 -26.74 26.35
CA PHE A 868 9.51 -26.75 25.64
C PHE A 868 9.63 -26.84 24.11
N ARG A 869 10.81 -27.21 23.56
CA ARG A 869 11.12 -27.31 22.11
C ARG A 869 10.56 -26.16 21.26
N CYS A 870 10.76 -24.92 21.70
CA CYS A 870 10.45 -23.74 20.90
C CYS A 870 11.36 -23.73 19.65
N ARG A 871 10.78 -23.68 18.43
CA ARG A 871 11.55 -23.69 17.16
C ARG A 871 12.52 -22.51 17.13
N GLU A 872 13.82 -22.78 17.09
CA GLU A 872 14.83 -21.75 16.84
C GLU A 872 14.79 -21.31 15.36
N PRO A 873 14.91 -20.01 15.06
CA PRO A 873 15.20 -19.56 13.71
C PRO A 873 16.63 -19.99 13.32
N ILE A 874 16.71 -20.66 12.17
CA ILE A 874 17.95 -21.06 11.50
C ILE A 874 18.82 -19.82 11.27
N SER A 875 20.03 -19.80 11.84
CA SER A 875 21.06 -18.83 11.46
C SER A 875 21.94 -19.45 10.37
N SER A 876 22.18 -18.73 9.27
CA SER A 876 23.27 -19.05 8.36
C SER A 876 23.98 -17.78 7.87
N SER A 877 25.23 -17.69 8.34
CA SER A 877 26.42 -17.08 7.72
C SER A 877 26.51 -15.56 7.50
N SER A 878 27.39 -14.93 8.27
CA SER A 878 28.57 -14.18 7.79
C SER A 878 29.60 -14.20 8.95
N GLY A 879 30.88 -14.54 8.80
CA GLY A 879 31.75 -14.45 7.64
C GLY A 879 32.36 -13.06 7.53
N ALA A 880 33.32 -12.71 8.40
CA ALA A 880 34.33 -11.67 8.17
C ALA A 880 35.45 -11.68 9.24
N ASP A 881 36.56 -12.32 8.87
CA ASP A 881 37.96 -11.89 8.95
C ASP A 881 38.58 -11.09 10.13
N ILE A 882 39.61 -11.76 10.69
CA ILE A 882 41.02 -11.36 10.88
C ILE A 882 41.36 -10.19 11.83
N LYS A 883 42.03 -10.55 12.93
CA LYS A 883 43.36 -9.99 13.32
C LYS A 883 44.18 -11.01 14.13
N GLU A 884 45.40 -11.26 13.64
CA GLU A 884 46.43 -12.14 14.19
C GLU A 884 46.99 -11.68 15.55
N ALA A 885 47.41 -12.64 16.39
CA ALA A 885 48.83 -12.77 16.80
C ALA A 885 49.09 -14.05 17.66
N ALA A 886 50.00 -14.88 17.12
CA ALA A 886 51.08 -15.63 17.79
C ALA A 886 50.79 -16.87 18.69
N HIS A 887 51.13 -18.05 18.12
CA HIS A 887 52.01 -19.13 18.62
C HIS A 887 51.67 -19.82 19.98
N SER A 888 51.66 -21.15 20.15
CA SER A 888 52.54 -22.21 19.61
C SER A 888 52.05 -23.63 20.01
N GLY A 889 52.36 -24.65 19.17
CA GLY A 889 52.49 -26.09 19.50
C GLY A 889 51.18 -26.90 19.68
N GLY A 890 50.92 -28.04 19.05
CA GLY A 890 51.72 -28.94 18.20
C GLY A 890 51.11 -30.36 18.25
N THR A 891 51.18 -31.07 17.12
CA THR A 891 51.03 -32.54 16.90
C THR A 891 49.63 -33.18 17.08
N VAL A 892 48.91 -33.52 15.99
CA VAL A 892 49.02 -34.70 15.08
C VAL A 892 48.27 -35.94 15.60
N THR A 893 47.00 -36.06 15.16
CA THR A 893 46.35 -37.14 14.36
C THR A 893 46.94 -38.58 14.28
N PRO A 894 46.24 -39.62 13.71
CA PRO A 894 44.86 -39.71 13.17
C PRO A 894 44.14 -41.09 13.37
N HIS A 895 43.01 -41.23 12.65
CA HIS A 895 42.49 -42.43 11.94
C HIS A 895 41.42 -43.28 12.64
N GLN A 896 40.40 -43.82 11.96
CA GLN A 896 39.79 -43.56 10.66
C GLN A 896 38.52 -44.43 10.60
N ARG A 897 37.44 -43.85 10.10
CA ARG A 897 36.36 -44.39 9.26
C ARG A 897 35.96 -45.88 9.32
N SER A 898 34.64 -46.00 9.16
CA SER A 898 33.90 -46.86 8.22
C SER A 898 33.13 -48.01 8.91
N VAL A 899 31.93 -48.44 8.50
CA VAL A 899 31.00 -48.07 7.42
C VAL A 899 29.80 -49.05 7.56
N ASN A 900 28.59 -48.59 7.23
CA ASN A 900 27.41 -49.39 6.79
C ASN A 900 26.76 -50.39 7.80
N LEU A 901 25.50 -50.83 7.69
CA LEU A 901 24.53 -50.90 6.59
C LEU A 901 23.12 -51.14 7.20
N PHE A 902 22.11 -50.47 6.62
CA PHE A 902 20.77 -50.95 6.20
C PHE A 902 19.85 -51.88 7.04
N LEU A 903 18.63 -51.34 7.22
CA LEU A 903 17.29 -51.84 6.85
C LEU A 903 16.59 -53.05 7.52
N PHE A 904 15.30 -52.75 7.78
CA PHE A 904 14.05 -53.50 7.55
C PHE A 904 13.32 -54.25 8.69
N SER A 905 12.13 -53.72 8.97
CA SER A 905 10.81 -54.35 9.17
C SER A 905 10.51 -55.33 10.31
N ALA A 906 9.53 -54.88 11.11
CA ALA A 906 8.21 -55.48 11.37
C ALA A 906 8.01 -56.39 12.60
N VAL A 907 6.77 -56.29 13.11
CA VAL A 907 6.06 -57.19 14.05
C VAL A 907 6.51 -56.96 15.51
N HIS A 908 5.69 -56.49 16.46
CA HIS A 908 4.25 -56.64 16.75
C HIS A 908 3.65 -55.34 17.31
#